data_AF-A0A8J4X4E3-F1
#
_entry.id   AF-A0A8J4X4E3-F1
#
_cell.length_a   1.000
_cell.length_b   1.000
_cell.length_c   1.000
_cell.angle_alpha   90.00
_cell.angle_beta   90.00
_cell.angle_gamma   90.00
#
_symmetry.space_group_name_H-M   'P 1'
#
loop_
_entity.id
_entity.type
_entity.pdbx_description
1 polymer ?
#
loop_
_entity_poly.entity_id
_entity_poly.type
_entity_poly.pdbx_seq_one_letter_code
_entity_poly.pdbx_strand_id
1 'polypeptide(L)'
;MNSVSDDSLPLGDPPLLEHPTPNGVTEIAQRLVRFPFTPPDVKLKKDAALSVATDWFTKHDKKEIDQLGNFDFHASSGPDCVGVVPKLHNTSAGIEIYQLPPTLSKETFEKTEGPYRAGVTKKYSNKRSGKKVAKFKVGTMAESGLACFYVSRLLGHLVEVPPAAYRTMDIQEFEKVGDQARTTGHPSCTQAWADLRSMAKSANPKVVLSGGKLVYGSLAQNPRGENSSPEDYWTVGAIRGHSFYKVLTSREPVAKILDLNDVKALQDLALAQDMTRGVILDSIFRQVDRLGNISIAVLQHYVTTEGQVKWDDKISDKDKAEAVSPLLALKRIMYKDNDDGMMWGTNSISVTPILNETHHIDQTIYNRLQWLSGLMQDSEPGSDAKIKDYFVNAVHISGDNYDKLKASLIKQAASLKSRVDSKDIQLDLDFEGTMKKLYAKEIEAAQGKTSDVNEPVVPSPPPDNPTPTPTPPQPDLNTPREREITEHATPSGTVELATRPSTFPGHPEIYGKKDIEKEKELAGIDFYNGKTKEGLDIVLVPKTYSTSPGLNVHAIKLPPGVSRLSYAEAHTGKAHSGDDKVIAKYKQSIPTHFTYSPSILGYYHLSRFLDAGYVEPAIVRTMDVSAHKPLADLGKAKATGSNNRQQWTELRALDDAHSNPSLYTQDGKQLYGALQANPTGEESYPHLSDLGGAGAFAASSEFARVTNPNALKLNYKDASGKLNQAAVQQIVQIRDLSDMVLMDFIMSQADRFSGNMHSEKIYLWIENGILKSESKKSDPAKAAEQLKQIPPDGVLVDRMIMKDNDAGLISGNSAKTYHLLEKISHMDSKTYNRLLDLQKELQKPEVAQWYQTELLFTQADFNTMKNNVDQAVEIVSNRKDKGLFLDANLSTTLEAEDKQEQEPDTKPEPDNVPNTPLAVISGSVGRWEKDARNLQADVETVQRLLQAAAQKLQATELDPKGVDGKIGRQSAKSNTVAAIEAFQSRFNISIDGLIEPGSKTWQALLQAAGSTEPDAGGTTTPQVVITGSVGRWEKGARNLQADVETVQRLLEAAAQRLQAPELDPKGVDGKIAQQSAKSNTVAAIEAFQSRSNISITGLIEPGSQAWQTLLQVAGET
;
A
#
# COMPACT_ATOMS: atom_id res chain seq x y z
N MET A 1 -70.73 -26.14 14.35
CA MET A 1 -71.72 -25.13 13.88
C MET A 1 -70.94 -23.99 13.21
N ASN A 2 -71.63 -23.06 12.56
CA ASN A 2 -71.07 -22.31 11.44
C ASN A 2 -70.04 -21.22 11.82
N SER A 3 -69.26 -20.86 10.81
CA SER A 3 -68.23 -19.83 10.75
C SER A 3 -68.69 -18.42 11.15
N VAL A 4 -67.76 -17.67 11.75
CA VAL A 4 -67.53 -16.25 11.42
C VAL A 4 -66.11 -16.17 10.86
N SER A 5 -65.88 -15.26 9.91
CA SER A 5 -64.63 -15.11 9.18
C SER A 5 -63.52 -14.48 10.04
N ASP A 6 -62.33 -15.06 9.97
CA ASP A 6 -61.07 -14.39 10.31
C ASP A 6 -60.14 -14.52 9.10
N ASP A 7 -59.91 -13.43 8.36
CA ASP A 7 -58.95 -13.38 7.24
C ASP A 7 -57.51 -13.17 7.75
N SER A 8 -57.18 -13.81 8.87
CA SER A 8 -55.80 -14.10 9.18
C SER A 8 -55.32 -15.21 8.24
N LEU A 9 -54.39 -14.89 7.34
CA LEU A 9 -53.56 -15.92 6.75
C LEU A 9 -52.75 -16.52 7.90
N PRO A 10 -52.96 -17.80 8.29
CA PRO A 10 -52.02 -18.44 9.19
C PRO A 10 -50.65 -18.44 8.51
N LEU A 11 -49.60 -18.22 9.30
CA LEU A 11 -48.26 -18.64 8.89
C LEU A 11 -48.29 -20.16 8.84
N GLY A 12 -48.62 -20.72 7.66
CA GLY A 12 -48.69 -22.15 7.45
C GLY A 12 -47.38 -22.81 7.85
N ASP A 13 -47.46 -24.00 8.44
CA ASP A 13 -46.33 -24.65 9.10
C ASP A 13 -45.06 -24.58 8.23
N PRO A 14 -43.92 -24.14 8.81
CA PRO A 14 -42.68 -23.96 8.06
C PRO A 14 -42.35 -25.23 7.27
N PRO A 15 -42.08 -25.17 5.95
CA PRO A 15 -41.83 -26.38 5.17
C PRO A 15 -40.58 -27.10 5.68
N LEU A 16 -40.81 -28.21 6.39
CA LEU A 16 -39.77 -29.03 7.01
C LEU A 16 -39.21 -30.06 6.03
N LEU A 17 -37.96 -30.45 6.27
CA LEU A 17 -37.31 -31.63 5.69
C LEU A 17 -36.95 -32.57 6.85
N GLU A 18 -37.46 -33.80 6.79
CA GLU A 18 -37.26 -34.83 7.82
C GLU A 18 -36.07 -35.74 7.51
N HIS A 19 -35.30 -36.08 8.54
CA HIS A 19 -34.15 -37.00 8.46
C HIS A 19 -34.27 -38.08 9.54
N PRO A 20 -34.55 -39.34 9.17
CA PRO A 20 -34.62 -40.43 10.14
C PRO A 20 -33.22 -40.80 10.64
N THR A 21 -33.01 -40.74 11.96
CA THR A 21 -31.73 -41.08 12.59
C THR A 21 -31.63 -42.58 12.91
N PRO A 22 -30.41 -43.14 13.06
CA PRO A 22 -30.21 -44.54 13.45
C PRO A 22 -30.87 -44.93 14.78
N ASN A 23 -31.17 -43.96 15.64
CA ASN A 23 -31.76 -44.16 16.97
C ASN A 23 -33.30 -44.10 16.98
N GLY A 24 -33.96 -44.02 15.82
CA GLY A 24 -35.42 -43.97 15.73
C GLY A 24 -36.01 -42.62 16.17
N VAL A 25 -35.25 -41.53 15.96
CA VAL A 25 -35.69 -40.14 16.12
C VAL A 25 -35.67 -39.47 14.75
N THR A 26 -36.59 -38.53 14.49
CA THR A 26 -36.56 -37.73 13.26
C THR A 26 -35.94 -36.37 13.55
N GLU A 27 -34.80 -36.07 12.92
CA GLU A 27 -34.26 -34.71 12.83
C GLU A 27 -35.04 -33.90 11.80
N ILE A 28 -35.07 -32.57 11.95
CA ILE A 28 -35.71 -31.65 11.01
C ILE A 28 -34.79 -30.51 10.62
N ALA A 29 -34.81 -30.14 9.35
CA ALA A 29 -34.42 -28.81 8.89
C ALA A 29 -35.66 -28.03 8.45
N GLN A 30 -35.62 -26.70 8.61
CA GLN A 30 -36.66 -25.82 8.10
C GLN A 30 -36.16 -25.06 6.86
N ARG A 31 -37.01 -24.99 5.82
CA ARG A 31 -36.83 -24.11 4.65
C ARG A 31 -37.28 -22.67 4.91
N LEU A 32 -36.90 -21.77 4.02
CA LEU A 32 -37.20 -20.34 4.11
C LEU A 32 -38.71 -20.05 4.16
N VAL A 33 -39.16 -19.43 5.25
CA VAL A 33 -40.51 -18.87 5.41
C VAL A 33 -40.50 -17.39 5.00
N ARG A 34 -41.52 -16.96 4.25
CA ARG A 34 -41.69 -15.57 3.79
C ARG A 34 -42.18 -14.66 4.91
N PHE A 35 -41.63 -13.45 5.00
CA PHE A 35 -42.14 -12.40 5.89
C PHE A 35 -43.59 -11.98 5.52
N PRO A 36 -44.48 -11.73 6.49
CA PRO A 36 -45.91 -11.47 6.22
C PRO A 36 -46.22 -10.10 5.58
N PHE A 37 -45.36 -9.10 5.72
CA PHE A 37 -45.52 -7.76 5.13
C PHE A 37 -44.59 -7.56 3.93
N THR A 38 -44.76 -6.49 3.14
CA THR A 38 -43.87 -6.15 2.00
C THR A 38 -43.37 -4.69 2.11
N PRO A 39 -42.10 -4.38 1.80
CA PRO A 39 -41.52 -3.06 2.01
C PRO A 39 -41.89 -2.11 0.88
N PRO A 40 -41.88 -0.78 1.11
CA PRO A 40 -42.39 0.22 0.16
C PRO A 40 -41.62 0.27 -1.18
N ASP A 41 -40.38 -0.21 -1.23
CA ASP A 41 -39.56 -0.28 -2.43
C ASP A 41 -39.82 -1.53 -3.32
N VAL A 42 -40.44 -2.59 -2.78
CA VAL A 42 -40.63 -3.86 -3.50
C VAL A 42 -41.96 -3.87 -4.27
N LYS A 43 -41.88 -3.70 -5.58
CA LYS A 43 -43.05 -3.75 -6.48
C LYS A 43 -43.36 -5.18 -6.93
N LEU A 44 -44.27 -5.84 -6.20
CA LEU A 44 -44.84 -7.12 -6.63
C LEU A 44 -45.59 -6.95 -7.97
N LYS A 45 -45.54 -7.97 -8.83
CA LYS A 45 -46.37 -8.01 -10.05
C LYS A 45 -47.85 -8.03 -9.65
N LYS A 46 -48.71 -7.32 -10.39
CA LYS A 46 -50.16 -7.49 -10.25
C LYS A 46 -50.52 -8.97 -10.38
N ASP A 47 -51.48 -9.38 -9.57
CA ASP A 47 -52.05 -10.73 -9.51
C ASP A 47 -51.07 -11.84 -9.07
N ALA A 48 -49.81 -11.51 -8.76
CA ALA A 48 -48.88 -12.42 -8.09
C ALA A 48 -49.10 -12.40 -6.57
N ALA A 49 -49.56 -13.52 -6.02
CA ALA A 49 -49.86 -13.63 -4.60
C ALA A 49 -48.63 -13.42 -3.70
N LEU A 50 -48.86 -12.89 -2.49
CA LEU A 50 -48.03 -13.23 -1.34
C LEU A 50 -47.96 -14.77 -1.24
N SER A 51 -46.79 -15.34 -0.97
CA SER A 51 -46.37 -16.74 -1.21
C SER A 51 -45.70 -17.03 -2.57
N VAL A 52 -46.19 -16.48 -3.69
CA VAL A 52 -45.61 -16.76 -5.02
C VAL A 52 -44.41 -15.87 -5.34
N ALA A 53 -44.45 -14.59 -4.94
CA ALA A 53 -43.29 -13.71 -5.10
C ALA A 53 -42.17 -14.08 -4.10
N THR A 54 -40.91 -14.06 -4.56
CA THR A 54 -39.78 -14.71 -3.86
C THR A 54 -38.69 -13.72 -3.41
N ASP A 55 -39.02 -12.43 -3.43
CA ASP A 55 -38.10 -11.35 -3.76
C ASP A 55 -37.28 -10.83 -2.56
N TRP A 56 -37.23 -11.63 -1.50
CA TRP A 56 -36.54 -11.41 -0.23
C TRP A 56 -35.26 -12.22 -0.07
N PHE A 57 -35.19 -13.33 -0.82
CA PHE A 57 -34.16 -14.34 -0.71
C PHE A 57 -33.60 -14.57 -2.11
N THR A 58 -32.30 -14.34 -2.24
CA THR A 58 -31.58 -14.52 -3.50
C THR A 58 -31.64 -15.99 -3.95
N LYS A 59 -31.24 -16.24 -5.21
CA LYS A 59 -31.00 -17.60 -5.70
C LYS A 59 -29.96 -18.34 -4.83
N HIS A 60 -28.98 -17.61 -4.30
CA HIS A 60 -27.97 -18.14 -3.38
C HIS A 60 -28.59 -18.53 -2.04
N ASP A 61 -29.31 -17.63 -1.37
CA ASP A 61 -29.97 -17.90 -0.08
C ASP A 61 -30.81 -19.18 -0.12
N LYS A 62 -31.65 -19.35 -1.15
CA LYS A 62 -32.49 -20.54 -1.34
C LYS A 62 -31.65 -21.81 -1.49
N LYS A 63 -30.71 -21.80 -2.45
CA LYS A 63 -29.85 -22.94 -2.79
C LYS A 63 -29.05 -23.40 -1.56
N GLU A 64 -28.47 -22.47 -0.81
CA GLU A 64 -27.68 -22.84 0.36
C GLU A 64 -28.58 -23.30 1.52
N ILE A 65 -29.76 -22.72 1.75
CA ILE A 65 -30.70 -23.25 2.77
C ILE A 65 -31.18 -24.67 2.40
N ASP A 66 -31.47 -24.96 1.14
CA ASP A 66 -31.76 -26.33 0.68
C ASP A 66 -30.55 -27.27 0.89
N GLN A 67 -29.33 -26.81 0.60
CA GLN A 67 -28.11 -27.61 0.80
C GLN A 67 -27.81 -27.87 2.29
N LEU A 68 -27.96 -26.85 3.15
CA LEU A 68 -27.82 -26.96 4.60
C LEU A 68 -28.90 -27.88 5.18
N GLY A 69 -30.11 -27.82 4.64
CA GLY A 69 -31.21 -28.72 4.99
C GLY A 69 -30.88 -30.16 4.65
N ASN A 70 -30.41 -30.44 3.43
CA ASN A 70 -30.16 -31.79 2.93
C ASN A 70 -29.02 -32.56 3.61
N PHE A 71 -28.11 -31.89 4.34
CA PHE A 71 -26.96 -32.56 4.96
C PHE A 71 -27.36 -33.71 5.90
N ASP A 72 -26.77 -34.88 5.66
CA ASP A 72 -26.97 -36.07 6.48
C ASP A 72 -25.84 -36.20 7.52
N PHE A 73 -26.20 -36.00 8.78
CA PHE A 73 -25.30 -36.09 9.93
C PHE A 73 -24.92 -37.53 10.31
N HIS A 74 -25.52 -38.56 9.70
CA HIS A 74 -25.42 -39.97 10.08
C HIS A 74 -24.89 -40.87 8.96
N ALA A 75 -25.16 -40.54 7.68
CA ALA A 75 -24.69 -41.30 6.53
C ALA A 75 -23.17 -41.53 6.54
N SER A 76 -22.72 -42.76 6.26
CA SER A 76 -21.29 -43.12 6.21
C SER A 76 -20.55 -42.64 4.95
N SER A 77 -21.30 -42.41 3.86
CA SER A 77 -20.81 -42.07 2.52
C SER A 77 -21.96 -41.58 1.63
N GLY A 78 -21.70 -40.61 0.74
CA GLY A 78 -22.69 -40.07 -0.20
C GLY A 78 -22.37 -38.62 -0.58
N PRO A 79 -23.12 -37.99 -1.51
CA PRO A 79 -22.94 -36.58 -1.84
C PRO A 79 -23.33 -35.64 -0.68
N ASP A 80 -24.35 -36.02 0.10
CA ASP A 80 -24.89 -35.26 1.23
C ASP A 80 -24.28 -35.66 2.60
N CYS A 81 -23.37 -36.63 2.60
CA CYS A 81 -22.65 -37.12 3.78
C CYS A 81 -21.64 -36.06 4.28
N VAL A 82 -21.72 -35.72 5.57
CA VAL A 82 -20.82 -34.74 6.21
C VAL A 82 -20.14 -35.30 7.45
N GLY A 83 -18.88 -34.89 7.65
CA GLY A 83 -18.14 -35.10 8.89
C GLY A 83 -18.53 -34.06 9.93
N VAL A 84 -18.84 -34.51 11.14
CA VAL A 84 -19.41 -33.70 12.23
C VAL A 84 -18.42 -33.71 13.42
N VAL A 85 -17.79 -32.58 13.70
CA VAL A 85 -16.71 -32.46 14.70
C VAL A 85 -16.84 -31.17 15.52
N PRO A 86 -16.30 -31.11 16.75
CA PRO A 86 -16.36 -29.89 17.54
C PRO A 86 -15.43 -28.77 17.02
N LYS A 87 -15.82 -27.52 17.30
CA LYS A 87 -14.95 -26.34 17.34
C LYS A 87 -14.06 -26.43 18.60
N LEU A 88 -12.74 -26.32 18.42
CA LEU A 88 -11.74 -26.67 19.46
C LEU A 88 -10.71 -25.57 19.78
N HIS A 89 -10.74 -24.42 19.11
CA HIS A 89 -9.59 -23.49 19.09
C HIS A 89 -9.93 -21.99 19.29
N ASN A 90 -11.17 -21.66 19.67
CA ASN A 90 -11.61 -20.29 19.95
C ASN A 90 -12.30 -20.25 21.34
N THR A 91 -12.95 -19.16 21.73
CA THR A 91 -13.69 -19.03 23.01
C THR A 91 -15.03 -19.75 23.01
N SER A 92 -15.79 -19.70 21.90
CA SER A 92 -17.15 -20.25 21.81
C SER A 92 -17.20 -21.72 21.37
N ALA A 93 -18.00 -22.53 22.07
CA ALA A 93 -18.33 -23.90 21.68
C ALA A 93 -19.31 -23.96 20.49
N GLY A 94 -19.40 -25.11 19.82
CA GLY A 94 -20.22 -25.29 18.62
C GLY A 94 -19.67 -26.37 17.68
N ILE A 95 -20.50 -26.90 16.80
CA ILE A 95 -20.13 -27.99 15.89
C ILE A 95 -19.73 -27.42 14.53
N GLU A 96 -18.69 -27.99 13.91
CA GLU A 96 -18.24 -27.69 12.57
C GLU A 96 -18.58 -28.85 11.63
N ILE A 97 -19.16 -28.52 10.47
CA ILE A 97 -19.65 -29.48 9.49
C ILE A 97 -18.75 -29.44 8.26
N TYR A 98 -18.22 -30.60 7.88
CA TYR A 98 -17.23 -30.76 6.81
C TYR A 98 -17.74 -31.64 5.67
N GLN A 99 -17.68 -31.13 4.45
CA GLN A 99 -17.81 -31.93 3.25
C GLN A 99 -16.51 -32.71 3.04
N LEU A 100 -16.61 -34.03 2.93
CA LEU A 100 -15.47 -34.94 2.91
C LEU A 100 -15.01 -35.22 1.46
N PRO A 101 -13.71 -35.41 1.21
CA PRO A 101 -13.25 -35.90 -0.08
C PRO A 101 -13.69 -37.37 -0.27
N PRO A 102 -13.96 -37.83 -1.50
CA PRO A 102 -14.49 -39.19 -1.75
C PRO A 102 -13.63 -40.36 -1.22
N THR A 103 -12.36 -40.10 -0.88
CA THR A 103 -11.41 -41.07 -0.34
C THR A 103 -11.39 -41.16 1.19
N LEU A 104 -12.20 -40.36 1.91
CA LEU A 104 -12.17 -40.27 3.37
C LEU A 104 -13.55 -40.57 3.98
N SER A 105 -13.65 -41.65 4.77
CA SER A 105 -14.90 -41.97 5.46
C SER A 105 -15.18 -41.03 6.65
N LYS A 106 -16.47 -40.83 6.95
CA LYS A 106 -16.96 -40.08 8.09
C LYS A 106 -16.35 -40.52 9.42
N GLU A 107 -16.33 -41.83 9.70
CA GLU A 107 -15.69 -42.36 10.93
C GLU A 107 -14.19 -42.00 11.00
N THR A 108 -13.46 -42.16 9.89
CA THR A 108 -12.02 -41.85 9.84
C THR A 108 -11.76 -40.37 10.09
N PHE A 109 -12.56 -39.48 9.51
CA PHE A 109 -12.48 -38.04 9.73
C PHE A 109 -12.76 -37.69 11.19
N GLU A 110 -13.91 -38.09 11.73
CA GLU A 110 -14.35 -37.71 13.08
C GLU A 110 -13.42 -38.25 14.18
N LYS A 111 -12.94 -39.49 14.03
CA LYS A 111 -11.98 -40.13 14.95
C LYS A 111 -10.61 -39.45 14.95
N THR A 112 -10.22 -38.82 13.84
CA THR A 112 -8.91 -38.19 13.66
C THR A 112 -8.93 -36.71 14.02
N GLU A 113 -9.88 -35.97 13.46
CA GLU A 113 -9.97 -34.50 13.52
C GLU A 113 -10.91 -34.01 14.64
N GLY A 114 -11.73 -34.89 15.23
CA GLY A 114 -12.72 -34.56 16.24
C GLY A 114 -12.18 -34.38 17.67
N PRO A 115 -11.36 -35.30 18.22
CA PRO A 115 -10.77 -35.13 19.55
C PRO A 115 -9.64 -34.10 19.57
N TYR A 116 -9.59 -33.27 20.63
CA TYR A 116 -8.44 -32.38 20.85
C TYR A 116 -7.19 -33.16 21.29
N ARG A 117 -6.03 -32.79 20.71
CA ARG A 117 -4.71 -33.37 20.94
C ARG A 117 -3.69 -32.23 20.85
N ALA A 118 -3.02 -31.90 21.96
CA ALA A 118 -2.06 -30.80 21.99
C ALA A 118 -0.92 -31.02 20.95
N GLY A 119 -0.56 -29.96 20.22
CA GLY A 119 0.44 -30.02 19.14
C GLY A 119 0.00 -30.74 17.85
N VAL A 120 -1.16 -31.43 17.84
CA VAL A 120 -1.61 -32.25 16.69
C VAL A 120 -2.92 -31.72 16.09
N THR A 121 -3.90 -31.31 16.91
CA THR A 121 -5.17 -30.77 16.39
C THR A 121 -4.94 -29.41 15.71
N LYS A 122 -5.49 -29.28 14.51
CA LYS A 122 -5.20 -28.20 13.58
C LYS A 122 -6.04 -26.96 13.93
N LYS A 123 -5.37 -25.87 14.32
CA LYS A 123 -6.00 -24.61 14.77
C LYS A 123 -7.00 -23.99 13.78
N TYR A 124 -6.86 -24.26 12.48
CA TYR A 124 -7.62 -23.62 11.41
C TYR A 124 -8.40 -24.67 10.61
N SER A 125 -9.66 -24.35 10.28
CA SER A 125 -10.60 -25.21 9.55
C SER A 125 -10.04 -25.65 8.19
N ASN A 126 -9.45 -24.71 7.44
CA ASN A 126 -8.85 -24.94 6.12
C ASN A 126 -7.64 -25.90 6.11
N LYS A 127 -7.15 -26.34 7.29
CA LYS A 127 -6.08 -27.35 7.41
C LYS A 127 -6.62 -28.75 7.73
N ARG A 128 -7.88 -28.90 8.15
CA ARG A 128 -8.51 -30.22 8.39
C ARG A 128 -8.68 -30.98 7.06
N SER A 129 -8.78 -32.30 7.12
CA SER A 129 -8.77 -33.20 5.95
C SER A 129 -10.07 -33.21 5.12
N GLY A 130 -10.90 -32.17 5.25
CA GLY A 130 -12.16 -31.97 4.52
C GLY A 130 -12.47 -30.47 4.45
N LYS A 131 -13.46 -30.08 3.64
CA LYS A 131 -13.85 -28.67 3.47
C LYS A 131 -14.93 -28.30 4.48
N LYS A 132 -14.68 -27.35 5.39
CA LYS A 132 -15.73 -26.79 6.27
C LYS A 132 -16.80 -26.11 5.40
N VAL A 133 -18.05 -26.55 5.50
CA VAL A 133 -19.19 -26.07 4.71
C VAL A 133 -20.30 -25.46 5.56
N ALA A 134 -20.39 -25.81 6.84
CA ALA A 134 -21.34 -25.20 7.77
C ALA A 134 -20.85 -25.26 9.23
N LYS A 135 -21.61 -24.60 10.11
CA LYS A 135 -21.36 -24.49 11.54
C LYS A 135 -22.70 -24.58 12.28
N PHE A 136 -22.85 -25.52 13.21
CA PHE A 136 -24.07 -25.69 14.01
C PHE A 136 -23.90 -25.14 15.43
N LYS A 137 -24.87 -24.36 15.88
CA LYS A 137 -24.87 -23.57 17.12
C LYS A 137 -26.23 -23.65 17.81
N VAL A 138 -26.26 -23.51 19.13
CA VAL A 138 -27.43 -23.76 19.98
C VAL A 138 -27.66 -22.62 20.97
N GLY A 139 -28.88 -22.51 21.52
CA GLY A 139 -29.26 -21.43 22.45
C GLY A 139 -29.17 -20.04 21.83
N THR A 140 -28.83 -19.02 22.60
CA THR A 140 -28.82 -17.61 22.13
C THR A 140 -27.85 -17.33 20.98
N MET A 141 -26.81 -18.16 20.83
CA MET A 141 -25.93 -18.11 19.64
C MET A 141 -26.66 -18.53 18.35
N ALA A 142 -27.62 -19.46 18.45
CA ALA A 142 -28.52 -19.81 17.35
C ALA A 142 -29.54 -18.71 17.07
N GLU A 143 -30.15 -18.16 18.11
CA GLU A 143 -31.14 -17.06 17.99
C GLU A 143 -30.52 -15.85 17.29
N SER A 144 -29.29 -15.47 17.65
CA SER A 144 -28.51 -14.42 16.97
C SER A 144 -28.26 -14.78 15.51
N GLY A 145 -27.72 -15.97 15.23
CA GLY A 145 -27.35 -16.37 13.87
C GLY A 145 -28.53 -16.41 12.89
N LEU A 146 -29.67 -16.96 13.33
CA LEU A 146 -30.92 -17.00 12.56
C LEU A 146 -31.45 -15.58 12.33
N ALA A 147 -31.77 -14.83 13.39
CA ALA A 147 -32.39 -13.53 13.22
C ALA A 147 -31.50 -12.52 12.50
N CYS A 148 -30.17 -12.61 12.63
CA CYS A 148 -29.23 -11.74 11.91
C CYS A 148 -29.31 -11.98 10.39
N PHE A 149 -29.40 -13.23 9.95
CA PHE A 149 -29.63 -13.59 8.55
C PHE A 149 -30.98 -13.07 8.03
N TYR A 150 -32.08 -13.31 8.75
CA TYR A 150 -33.41 -12.85 8.33
C TYR A 150 -33.52 -11.32 8.30
N VAL A 151 -33.08 -10.61 9.35
CA VAL A 151 -33.11 -9.13 9.40
C VAL A 151 -32.21 -8.49 8.34
N SER A 152 -31.04 -9.08 8.04
CA SER A 152 -30.17 -8.66 6.93
C SER A 152 -30.92 -8.64 5.57
N ARG A 153 -31.81 -9.61 5.33
CA ARG A 153 -32.62 -9.72 4.11
C ARG A 153 -33.81 -8.75 4.13
N LEU A 154 -34.54 -8.65 5.26
CA LEU A 154 -35.63 -7.68 5.42
C LEU A 154 -35.17 -6.24 5.12
N LEU A 155 -34.00 -5.85 5.65
CA LEU A 155 -33.48 -4.49 5.54
C LEU A 155 -32.75 -4.18 4.21
N GLY A 156 -32.67 -5.13 3.26
CA GLY A 156 -32.17 -4.87 1.90
C GLY A 156 -30.78 -5.44 1.59
N HIS A 157 -30.49 -6.66 2.06
CA HIS A 157 -29.19 -7.35 1.89
C HIS A 157 -28.03 -6.49 2.39
N LEU A 158 -28.03 -6.24 3.70
CA LEU A 158 -27.18 -5.22 4.33
C LEU A 158 -25.67 -5.43 4.12
N VAL A 159 -25.23 -6.68 4.14
CA VAL A 159 -23.84 -7.13 3.99
C VAL A 159 -23.92 -8.63 3.66
N GLU A 160 -22.85 -9.26 3.19
CA GLU A 160 -22.86 -10.71 2.95
C GLU A 160 -22.82 -11.48 4.29
N VAL A 161 -23.98 -11.51 4.98
CA VAL A 161 -24.26 -12.39 6.12
C VAL A 161 -24.56 -13.79 5.58
N PRO A 162 -23.90 -14.86 6.07
CA PRO A 162 -24.14 -16.22 5.62
C PRO A 162 -25.60 -16.67 5.82
N PRO A 163 -26.18 -17.46 4.89
CA PRO A 163 -27.46 -18.13 5.09
C PRO A 163 -27.44 -19.04 6.33
N ALA A 164 -28.52 -19.00 7.11
CA ALA A 164 -28.66 -19.78 8.34
C ALA A 164 -30.04 -20.47 8.39
N ALA A 165 -30.03 -21.79 8.51
CA ALA A 165 -31.23 -22.63 8.62
C ALA A 165 -31.47 -23.03 10.07
N TYR A 166 -32.73 -23.13 10.50
CA TYR A 166 -33.08 -23.83 11.73
C TYR A 166 -32.96 -25.35 11.50
N ARG A 167 -32.26 -26.04 12.40
CA ARG A 167 -31.92 -27.46 12.30
C ARG A 167 -31.99 -28.12 13.68
N THR A 168 -32.37 -29.39 13.72
CA THR A 168 -32.18 -30.25 14.90
C THR A 168 -31.12 -31.33 14.67
N MET A 169 -30.61 -31.88 15.78
CA MET A 169 -29.64 -32.96 15.83
C MET A 169 -30.06 -33.95 16.94
N ASP A 170 -29.88 -35.25 16.72
CA ASP A 170 -30.03 -36.26 17.79
C ASP A 170 -29.16 -35.89 18.99
N ILE A 171 -29.75 -35.91 20.18
CA ILE A 171 -29.02 -35.64 21.43
C ILE A 171 -27.82 -36.59 21.61
N GLN A 172 -27.89 -37.83 21.12
CA GLN A 172 -26.78 -38.78 21.19
C GLN A 172 -25.60 -38.41 20.27
N GLU A 173 -25.88 -37.89 19.08
CA GLU A 173 -24.85 -37.39 18.15
C GLU A 173 -24.23 -36.09 18.71
N PHE A 174 -25.05 -35.19 19.26
CA PHE A 174 -24.58 -33.99 19.94
C PHE A 174 -23.69 -34.32 21.16
N GLU A 175 -24.06 -35.32 21.96
CA GLU A 175 -23.24 -35.77 23.09
C GLU A 175 -21.93 -36.43 22.66
N LYS A 176 -21.96 -37.31 21.64
CA LYS A 176 -20.77 -37.91 21.01
C LYS A 176 -19.78 -36.83 20.56
N VAL A 177 -20.25 -35.82 19.83
CA VAL A 177 -19.43 -34.71 19.33
C VAL A 177 -18.96 -33.83 20.49
N GLY A 178 -19.82 -33.60 21.48
CA GLY A 178 -19.46 -32.87 22.71
C GLY A 178 -18.39 -33.58 23.55
N ASP A 179 -18.39 -34.92 23.62
CA ASP A 179 -17.41 -35.68 24.40
C ASP A 179 -16.01 -35.73 23.75
N GLN A 180 -15.91 -35.52 22.43
CA GLN A 180 -14.64 -35.27 21.75
C GLN A 180 -13.98 -33.95 22.23
N ALA A 181 -14.80 -32.99 22.69
CA ALA A 181 -14.37 -31.69 23.23
C ALA A 181 -14.29 -31.66 24.77
N ARG A 182 -13.93 -32.78 25.43
CA ARG A 182 -13.65 -32.79 26.89
C ARG A 182 -12.45 -31.93 27.29
N THR A 183 -11.52 -31.71 26.37
CA THR A 183 -10.47 -30.69 26.42
C THR A 183 -10.44 -29.96 25.08
N THR A 184 -10.02 -28.70 25.05
CA THR A 184 -9.86 -27.91 23.82
C THR A 184 -8.62 -27.02 23.93
N GLY A 185 -8.23 -26.37 22.83
CA GLY A 185 -7.09 -25.44 22.79
C GLY A 185 -7.35 -24.08 23.45
N HIS A 186 -8.49 -23.89 24.14
CA HIS A 186 -8.79 -22.66 24.88
C HIS A 186 -9.69 -22.94 26.10
N PRO A 187 -9.30 -22.56 27.34
CA PRO A 187 -10.04 -22.90 28.56
C PRO A 187 -11.54 -22.53 28.52
N SER A 188 -11.89 -21.33 28.04
CA SER A 188 -13.28 -20.88 27.92
C SER A 188 -14.15 -21.77 27.02
N CYS A 189 -13.56 -22.39 25.99
CA CYS A 189 -14.26 -23.30 25.09
C CYS A 189 -14.38 -24.71 25.70
N THR A 190 -13.39 -25.14 26.48
CA THR A 190 -13.51 -26.35 27.31
C THR A 190 -14.66 -26.20 28.31
N GLN A 191 -14.79 -25.02 28.95
CA GLN A 191 -15.91 -24.71 29.83
C GLN A 191 -17.24 -24.65 29.08
N ALA A 192 -17.34 -23.88 27.99
CA ALA A 192 -18.58 -23.78 27.20
C ALA A 192 -19.06 -25.14 26.67
N TRP A 193 -18.14 -26.05 26.33
CA TRP A 193 -18.49 -27.43 25.99
C TRP A 193 -18.94 -28.27 27.20
N ALA A 194 -18.39 -28.04 28.39
CA ALA A 194 -18.89 -28.66 29.63
C ALA A 194 -20.31 -28.17 29.97
N ASP A 195 -20.56 -26.87 29.82
CA ASP A 195 -21.87 -26.26 30.04
C ASP A 195 -22.92 -26.81 29.06
N LEU A 196 -22.60 -26.87 27.76
CA LEU A 196 -23.51 -27.45 26.75
C LEU A 196 -23.76 -28.95 26.97
N ARG A 197 -22.75 -29.75 27.33
CA ARG A 197 -22.94 -31.15 27.73
C ARG A 197 -23.85 -31.27 28.96
N SER A 198 -23.70 -30.38 29.95
CA SER A 198 -24.57 -30.37 31.14
C SER A 198 -26.00 -29.99 30.81
N MET A 199 -26.21 -29.02 29.90
CA MET A 199 -27.54 -28.60 29.46
C MET A 199 -28.25 -29.67 28.62
N ALA A 200 -27.52 -30.39 27.76
CA ALA A 200 -28.06 -31.55 27.04
C ALA A 200 -28.51 -32.64 28.04
N LYS A 201 -27.63 -33.04 28.97
CA LYS A 201 -27.93 -34.07 29.99
C LYS A 201 -29.08 -33.72 30.92
N SER A 202 -29.31 -32.43 31.19
CA SER A 202 -30.44 -31.97 31.98
C SER A 202 -31.72 -31.70 31.15
N ALA A 203 -31.76 -32.10 29.88
CA ALA A 203 -32.82 -31.80 28.92
C ALA A 203 -33.24 -30.31 28.94
N ASN A 204 -32.27 -29.40 29.00
CA ASN A 204 -32.50 -27.98 29.22
C ASN A 204 -33.27 -27.35 28.04
N PRO A 205 -34.43 -26.69 28.26
CA PRO A 205 -35.27 -26.18 27.18
C PRO A 205 -34.66 -25.03 26.38
N LYS A 206 -33.46 -24.53 26.75
CA LYS A 206 -32.69 -23.56 25.94
C LYS A 206 -31.90 -24.19 24.80
N VAL A 207 -31.78 -25.53 24.76
CA VAL A 207 -31.00 -26.26 23.76
C VAL A 207 -31.61 -27.61 23.35
N VAL A 208 -32.44 -28.23 24.20
CA VAL A 208 -33.16 -29.50 23.91
C VAL A 208 -34.65 -29.23 23.73
N LEU A 209 -35.27 -29.84 22.72
CA LEU A 209 -36.71 -29.72 22.46
C LEU A 209 -37.56 -30.48 23.47
N SER A 210 -38.82 -30.06 23.60
CA SER A 210 -39.88 -30.78 24.34
C SER A 210 -39.99 -32.23 23.85
N GLY A 211 -39.59 -33.18 24.70
CA GLY A 211 -39.43 -34.60 24.36
C GLY A 211 -38.02 -35.15 24.63
N GLY A 212 -37.03 -34.29 24.85
CA GLY A 212 -35.72 -34.67 25.42
C GLY A 212 -34.74 -35.39 24.47
N LYS A 213 -35.11 -35.62 23.21
CA LYS A 213 -34.31 -36.42 22.25
C LYS A 213 -33.57 -35.61 21.17
N LEU A 214 -33.91 -34.33 20.99
CA LEU A 214 -33.39 -33.49 19.92
C LEU A 214 -32.79 -32.22 20.50
N VAL A 215 -31.55 -31.93 20.13
CA VAL A 215 -30.94 -30.62 20.30
C VAL A 215 -31.36 -29.74 19.11
N TYR A 216 -31.73 -28.48 19.36
CA TYR A 216 -32.13 -27.53 18.32
C TYR A 216 -31.15 -26.37 18.19
N GLY A 217 -31.08 -25.78 17.00
CA GLY A 217 -30.10 -24.75 16.74
C GLY A 217 -30.12 -24.13 15.34
N SER A 218 -29.12 -23.29 15.10
CA SER A 218 -28.83 -22.66 13.82
C SER A 218 -27.71 -23.43 13.15
N LEU A 219 -27.97 -23.89 11.93
CA LEU A 219 -26.96 -24.37 11.00
C LEU A 219 -26.66 -23.25 10.01
N ALA A 220 -25.55 -22.54 10.22
CA ALA A 220 -25.10 -21.46 9.35
C ALA A 220 -24.12 -21.98 8.29
N GLN A 221 -24.22 -21.48 7.06
CA GLN A 221 -23.24 -21.72 6.00
C GLN A 221 -21.85 -21.24 6.45
N ASN A 222 -20.80 -21.97 6.06
CA ASN A 222 -19.44 -21.48 6.19
C ASN A 222 -19.14 -20.48 5.05
N PRO A 223 -18.82 -19.20 5.35
CA PRO A 223 -18.65 -18.18 4.33
C PRO A 223 -17.53 -18.48 3.32
N ARG A 224 -17.63 -17.85 2.15
CA ARG A 224 -16.71 -18.01 1.01
C ARG A 224 -15.32 -17.43 1.33
N GLY A 225 -14.45 -18.24 1.94
CA GLY A 225 -13.02 -17.98 2.04
C GLY A 225 -12.50 -17.69 3.46
N GLU A 226 -12.48 -18.68 4.36
CA GLU A 226 -11.81 -18.61 5.68
C GLU A 226 -10.25 -18.50 5.62
N ASN A 227 -9.67 -18.08 4.50
CA ASN A 227 -8.26 -17.71 4.45
C ASN A 227 -8.12 -16.30 5.04
N SER A 228 -7.33 -16.14 6.09
CA SER A 228 -7.06 -14.82 6.69
C SER A 228 -6.38 -13.88 5.69
N SER A 229 -7.12 -12.92 5.15
CA SER A 229 -6.56 -11.73 4.51
C SER A 229 -5.77 -10.92 5.55
N PRO A 230 -4.70 -10.20 5.17
CA PRO A 230 -4.09 -9.19 6.03
C PRO A 230 -5.11 -8.14 6.53
N GLU A 231 -6.15 -7.88 5.73
CA GLU A 231 -7.23 -6.95 6.07
C GLU A 231 -8.13 -7.46 7.20
N ASP A 232 -8.18 -8.77 7.46
CA ASP A 232 -9.12 -9.40 8.40
C ASP A 232 -8.88 -9.06 9.88
N TYR A 233 -7.81 -8.33 10.18
CA TYR A 233 -7.56 -7.69 11.47
C TYR A 233 -8.23 -6.31 11.53
N TRP A 234 -9.52 -6.26 11.19
CA TRP A 234 -10.37 -5.06 11.10
C TRP A 234 -10.57 -4.38 12.47
N THR A 235 -9.55 -3.75 13.02
CA THR A 235 -9.68 -2.89 14.20
C THR A 235 -10.36 -1.56 13.84
N VAL A 236 -10.89 -0.81 14.82
CA VAL A 236 -11.40 0.56 14.59
C VAL A 236 -10.33 1.46 13.96
N GLY A 237 -9.06 1.28 14.33
CA GLY A 237 -7.92 1.99 13.72
C GLY A 237 -7.64 1.58 12.28
N ALA A 238 -7.76 0.29 11.95
CA ALA A 238 -7.64 -0.20 10.58
C ALA A 238 -8.78 0.36 9.71
N ILE A 239 -10.03 0.26 10.17
CA ILE A 239 -11.22 0.81 9.48
C ILE A 239 -11.04 2.30 9.20
N ARG A 240 -10.60 3.08 10.19
CA ARG A 240 -10.28 4.52 10.05
C ARG A 240 -9.17 4.84 9.04
N GLY A 241 -8.30 3.87 8.72
CA GLY A 241 -7.21 4.02 7.75
C GLY A 241 -7.63 3.86 6.29
N HIS A 242 -8.80 3.28 6.00
CA HIS A 242 -9.26 3.07 4.62
C HIS A 242 -9.83 4.35 3.99
N SER A 243 -9.66 4.47 2.67
CA SER A 243 -10.18 5.57 1.85
C SER A 243 -11.70 5.76 1.98
N PHE A 244 -12.48 4.68 1.94
CA PHE A 244 -13.93 4.72 2.15
C PHE A 244 -14.34 5.34 3.50
N TYR A 245 -13.49 5.31 4.52
CA TYR A 245 -13.82 5.89 5.82
C TYR A 245 -13.95 7.42 5.76
N LYS A 246 -13.16 8.07 4.89
CA LYS A 246 -13.29 9.51 4.60
C LYS A 246 -14.64 9.85 3.98
N VAL A 247 -15.22 8.92 3.22
CA VAL A 247 -16.59 9.04 2.68
C VAL A 247 -17.60 9.00 3.84
N LEU A 248 -17.40 8.13 4.83
CA LEU A 248 -18.31 7.99 5.97
C LEU A 248 -18.28 9.17 6.94
N THR A 249 -17.11 9.75 7.21
CA THR A 249 -16.96 10.82 8.22
C THR A 249 -16.94 12.24 7.64
N SER A 250 -17.12 12.39 6.33
CA SER A 250 -17.38 13.69 5.69
C SER A 250 -18.69 14.31 6.19
N ARG A 251 -18.88 15.61 5.99
CA ARG A 251 -20.21 16.26 6.05
C ARG A 251 -20.65 16.84 4.71
N GLU A 252 -19.77 16.85 3.71
CA GLU A 252 -20.07 17.20 2.34
C GLU A 252 -20.70 15.99 1.61
N PRO A 253 -21.72 16.18 0.76
CA PRO A 253 -22.37 15.09 0.01
C PRO A 253 -21.38 14.17 -0.71
N VAL A 254 -21.68 12.87 -0.82
CA VAL A 254 -20.80 11.85 -1.42
C VAL A 254 -20.30 12.25 -2.81
N ALA A 255 -21.15 12.89 -3.62
CA ALA A 255 -20.81 13.40 -4.96
C ALA A 255 -19.81 14.57 -4.99
N LYS A 256 -19.38 15.10 -3.84
CA LYS A 256 -18.25 16.03 -3.70
C LYS A 256 -16.98 15.36 -3.15
N ILE A 257 -17.10 14.17 -2.56
CA ILE A 257 -15.99 13.38 -2.00
C ILE A 257 -15.40 12.46 -3.07
N LEU A 258 -16.28 11.85 -3.86
CA LEU A 258 -15.96 10.90 -4.92
C LEU A 258 -16.47 11.42 -6.26
N ASP A 259 -15.68 11.25 -7.32
CA ASP A 259 -16.18 11.42 -8.68
C ASP A 259 -17.07 10.24 -9.06
N LEU A 260 -18.39 10.39 -8.89
CA LEU A 260 -19.41 9.41 -9.28
C LEU A 260 -19.60 9.30 -10.81
N ASN A 261 -18.60 9.68 -11.60
CA ASN A 261 -18.45 9.42 -13.03
C ASN A 261 -17.18 8.59 -13.34
N ASP A 262 -16.27 8.37 -12.38
CA ASP A 262 -15.15 7.43 -12.50
C ASP A 262 -15.52 6.07 -11.89
N VAL A 263 -15.28 4.99 -12.63
CA VAL A 263 -15.42 3.60 -12.19
C VAL A 263 -14.61 3.31 -10.92
N LYS A 264 -13.48 4.01 -10.68
CA LYS A 264 -12.66 3.86 -9.46
C LYS A 264 -13.43 4.22 -8.18
N ALA A 265 -14.34 5.19 -8.22
CA ALA A 265 -15.12 5.62 -7.05
C ALA A 265 -16.03 4.50 -6.49
N LEU A 266 -16.42 3.54 -7.33
CA LEU A 266 -17.29 2.43 -6.96
C LEU A 266 -16.69 1.56 -5.84
N GLN A 267 -15.37 1.45 -5.74
CA GLN A 267 -14.75 0.61 -4.71
C GLN A 267 -14.92 1.20 -3.31
N ASP A 268 -14.68 2.51 -3.14
CA ASP A 268 -14.91 3.17 -1.86
C ASP A 268 -16.41 3.30 -1.55
N LEU A 269 -17.23 3.59 -2.57
CA LEU A 269 -18.68 3.65 -2.43
C LEU A 269 -19.29 2.32 -1.96
N ALA A 270 -18.83 1.18 -2.51
CA ALA A 270 -19.28 -0.15 -2.10
C ALA A 270 -18.90 -0.47 -0.65
N LEU A 271 -17.65 -0.20 -0.25
CA LEU A 271 -17.17 -0.49 1.11
C LEU A 271 -17.81 0.45 2.15
N ALA A 272 -18.04 1.73 1.80
CA ALA A 272 -18.81 2.66 2.61
C ALA A 272 -20.27 2.18 2.82
N GLN A 273 -20.93 1.74 1.74
CA GLN A 273 -22.29 1.24 1.79
C GLN A 273 -22.40 -0.05 2.63
N ASP A 274 -21.51 -1.03 2.41
CA ASP A 274 -21.50 -2.28 3.19
C ASP A 274 -21.16 -2.05 4.67
N MET A 275 -20.19 -1.17 4.98
CA MET A 275 -19.80 -0.88 6.36
C MET A 275 -20.94 -0.23 7.14
N THR A 276 -21.59 0.80 6.58
CA THR A 276 -22.69 1.51 7.26
C THR A 276 -23.90 0.62 7.51
N ARG A 277 -24.29 -0.16 6.50
CA ARG A 277 -25.33 -1.18 6.62
C ARG A 277 -24.96 -2.24 7.67
N GLY A 278 -23.69 -2.67 7.70
CA GLY A 278 -23.16 -3.62 8.67
C GLY A 278 -23.20 -3.12 10.11
N VAL A 279 -22.68 -1.92 10.40
CA VAL A 279 -22.65 -1.39 11.77
C VAL A 279 -24.05 -1.05 12.31
N ILE A 280 -25.02 -0.73 11.43
CA ILE A 280 -26.43 -0.61 11.81
C ILE A 280 -26.98 -1.97 12.26
N LEU A 281 -26.74 -3.05 11.50
CA LEU A 281 -27.15 -4.41 11.87
C LEU A 281 -26.54 -4.84 13.21
N ASP A 282 -25.25 -4.57 13.41
CA ASP A 282 -24.56 -4.91 14.66
C ASP A 282 -25.02 -4.07 15.87
N SER A 283 -25.44 -2.82 15.65
CA SER A 283 -26.05 -1.98 16.69
C SER A 283 -27.45 -2.47 17.09
N ILE A 284 -28.24 -3.02 16.14
CA ILE A 284 -29.54 -3.67 16.41
C ILE A 284 -29.32 -4.94 17.27
N PHE A 285 -28.39 -5.80 16.88
CA PHE A 285 -28.14 -7.09 17.54
C PHE A 285 -27.23 -7.01 18.78
N ARG A 286 -26.62 -5.84 19.02
CA ARG A 286 -25.55 -5.61 20.00
C ARG A 286 -24.38 -6.60 19.84
N GLN A 287 -23.93 -6.78 18.60
CA GLN A 287 -22.84 -7.70 18.26
C GLN A 287 -21.54 -7.29 18.97
N VAL A 288 -20.93 -8.23 19.69
CA VAL A 288 -19.74 -7.96 20.49
C VAL A 288 -18.47 -8.09 19.65
N ASP A 289 -18.26 -9.22 18.98
CA ASP A 289 -16.95 -9.61 18.42
C ASP A 289 -16.71 -9.24 16.94
N ARG A 290 -17.65 -8.51 16.31
CA ARG A 290 -17.70 -8.18 14.87
C ARG A 290 -16.33 -7.93 14.23
N LEU A 291 -15.48 -7.09 14.84
CA LEU A 291 -14.18 -6.69 14.31
C LEU A 291 -13.20 -7.85 14.04
N GLY A 292 -13.35 -9.00 14.72
CA GLY A 292 -12.60 -10.23 14.43
C GLY A 292 -13.27 -11.16 13.41
N ASN A 293 -14.51 -10.88 13.04
CA ASN A 293 -15.41 -11.69 12.22
C ASN A 293 -15.86 -10.98 10.93
N ILE A 294 -15.09 -9.99 10.45
CA ILE A 294 -15.21 -9.42 9.10
C ILE A 294 -14.27 -10.19 8.15
N SER A 295 -14.71 -10.34 6.90
CA SER A 295 -13.93 -10.78 5.74
C SER A 295 -14.13 -9.82 4.58
N ILE A 296 -13.22 -9.85 3.61
CA ILE A 296 -13.46 -9.31 2.26
C ILE A 296 -13.62 -10.45 1.27
N ALA A 297 -14.58 -10.31 0.34
CA ALA A 297 -14.61 -11.07 -0.90
C ALA A 297 -14.47 -10.12 -2.10
N VAL A 298 -13.82 -10.58 -3.17
CA VAL A 298 -13.80 -9.89 -4.47
C VAL A 298 -14.91 -10.51 -5.31
N LEU A 299 -15.97 -9.73 -5.57
CA LEU A 299 -17.11 -10.16 -6.37
C LEU A 299 -17.11 -9.41 -7.70
N GLN A 300 -17.57 -10.07 -8.76
CA GLN A 300 -17.64 -9.51 -10.10
C GLN A 300 -18.99 -8.80 -10.28
N HIS A 301 -18.98 -7.47 -10.35
CA HIS A 301 -20.18 -6.63 -10.45
C HIS A 301 -20.43 -6.21 -11.88
N TYR A 302 -21.69 -6.18 -12.29
CA TYR A 302 -22.08 -5.86 -13.66
C TYR A 302 -23.51 -5.33 -13.74
N VAL A 303 -23.82 -4.61 -14.81
CA VAL A 303 -25.17 -4.14 -15.16
C VAL A 303 -25.73 -5.04 -16.28
N THR A 304 -27.01 -5.40 -16.21
CA THR A 304 -27.68 -6.18 -17.26
C THR A 304 -28.36 -5.33 -18.32
N THR A 305 -28.80 -5.99 -19.40
CA THR A 305 -29.72 -5.48 -20.42
C THR A 305 -30.96 -4.77 -19.86
N GLU A 306 -31.47 -5.15 -18.69
CA GLU A 306 -32.62 -4.52 -18.02
C GLU A 306 -32.22 -3.39 -17.05
N GLY A 307 -30.94 -3.01 -17.00
CA GLY A 307 -30.42 -2.04 -16.03
C GLY A 307 -30.34 -2.57 -14.59
N GLN A 308 -30.35 -3.90 -14.39
CA GLN A 308 -30.19 -4.49 -13.06
C GLN A 308 -28.71 -4.59 -12.71
N VAL A 309 -28.33 -4.19 -11.49
CA VAL A 309 -26.98 -4.41 -10.99
C VAL A 309 -26.94 -5.80 -10.34
N LYS A 310 -26.07 -6.66 -10.84
CA LYS A 310 -25.82 -8.02 -10.33
C LYS A 310 -24.38 -8.16 -9.86
N TRP A 311 -24.13 -9.14 -9.00
CA TRP A 311 -22.78 -9.55 -8.60
C TRP A 311 -22.73 -11.02 -8.14
N ASP A 312 -21.63 -11.73 -8.38
CA ASP A 312 -21.33 -13.06 -7.83
C ASP A 312 -19.81 -13.33 -7.77
N ASP A 313 -19.38 -14.43 -7.14
CA ASP A 313 -17.98 -14.89 -7.18
C ASP A 313 -17.62 -15.50 -8.54
N LYS A 314 -18.60 -16.10 -9.22
CA LYS A 314 -18.45 -16.80 -10.50
C LYS A 314 -19.63 -16.53 -11.44
N ILE A 315 -19.43 -15.61 -12.37
CA ILE A 315 -20.43 -15.28 -13.38
C ILE A 315 -20.54 -16.41 -14.41
N SER A 316 -21.76 -16.93 -14.61
CA SER A 316 -22.07 -17.95 -15.61
C SER A 316 -21.91 -17.41 -17.03
N ASP A 317 -21.65 -18.25 -18.04
CA ASP A 317 -21.51 -17.76 -19.42
C ASP A 317 -22.80 -17.13 -19.96
N LYS A 318 -23.96 -17.55 -19.43
CA LYS A 318 -25.23 -16.87 -19.65
C LYS A 318 -25.23 -15.46 -19.03
N ASP A 319 -24.81 -15.32 -17.77
CA ASP A 319 -24.80 -14.03 -17.09
C ASP A 319 -23.76 -13.06 -17.68
N LYS A 320 -22.66 -13.56 -18.25
CA LYS A 320 -21.71 -12.77 -19.07
C LYS A 320 -22.39 -12.23 -20.33
N ALA A 321 -23.26 -13.01 -20.96
CA ALA A 321 -24.01 -12.59 -22.15
C ALA A 321 -25.20 -11.66 -21.84
N GLU A 322 -25.71 -11.67 -20.60
CA GLU A 322 -26.70 -10.68 -20.12
C GLU A 322 -26.06 -9.34 -19.67
N ALA A 323 -24.72 -9.24 -19.61
CA ALA A 323 -24.01 -8.06 -19.13
C ALA A 323 -23.80 -6.98 -20.21
N VAL A 324 -24.12 -5.72 -19.89
CA VAL A 324 -23.88 -4.55 -20.76
C VAL A 324 -22.70 -3.69 -20.29
N SER A 325 -22.29 -3.82 -19.02
CA SER A 325 -21.06 -3.22 -18.50
C SER A 325 -19.88 -4.20 -18.55
N PRO A 326 -18.64 -3.72 -18.44
CA PRO A 326 -17.52 -4.54 -17.99
C PRO A 326 -17.83 -5.26 -16.67
N LEU A 327 -17.15 -6.39 -16.44
CA LEU A 327 -17.20 -7.12 -15.18
C LEU A 327 -16.21 -6.49 -14.20
N LEU A 328 -16.72 -5.86 -13.14
CA LEU A 328 -15.92 -5.10 -12.19
C LEU A 328 -15.61 -5.93 -10.94
N ALA A 329 -14.35 -6.33 -10.81
CA ALA A 329 -13.84 -7.02 -9.62
C ALA A 329 -13.73 -6.03 -8.45
N LEU A 330 -14.74 -5.99 -7.58
CA LEU A 330 -14.77 -5.08 -6.41
C LEU A 330 -14.76 -5.88 -5.11
N LYS A 331 -13.99 -5.40 -4.13
CA LYS A 331 -14.03 -5.84 -2.74
C LYS A 331 -15.39 -5.47 -2.12
N ARG A 332 -16.03 -6.44 -1.45
CA ARG A 332 -17.27 -6.32 -0.68
C ARG A 332 -17.06 -6.90 0.71
N ILE A 333 -17.79 -6.38 1.69
CA ILE A 333 -17.69 -6.84 3.09
C ILE A 333 -18.58 -8.08 3.29
N MET A 334 -18.02 -9.09 3.94
CA MET A 334 -18.67 -10.35 4.28
C MET A 334 -18.49 -10.64 5.77
N TYR A 335 -19.49 -11.26 6.41
CA TYR A 335 -19.41 -11.64 7.81
C TYR A 335 -19.00 -13.12 7.95
N LYS A 336 -17.92 -13.37 8.68
CA LYS A 336 -17.41 -14.73 8.97
C LYS A 336 -18.28 -15.48 9.97
N ASP A 337 -18.86 -14.72 10.89
CA ASP A 337 -19.68 -15.22 11.98
C ASP A 337 -20.71 -14.15 12.40
N ASN A 338 -21.79 -14.56 13.03
CA ASN A 338 -22.86 -13.68 13.52
C ASN A 338 -23.50 -14.17 14.84
N ASP A 339 -22.80 -15.03 15.59
CA ASP A 339 -23.34 -15.80 16.70
C ASP A 339 -23.12 -15.20 18.11
N ASP A 340 -22.43 -14.06 18.26
CA ASP A 340 -22.17 -13.38 19.55
C ASP A 340 -23.08 -12.15 19.79
N GLY A 341 -24.23 -12.09 19.09
CA GLY A 341 -25.29 -11.10 19.28
C GLY A 341 -26.36 -11.56 20.26
N MET A 342 -27.33 -10.68 20.54
CA MET A 342 -28.40 -10.90 21.55
C MET A 342 -27.91 -11.18 22.98
N MET A 343 -26.62 -10.97 23.26
CA MET A 343 -26.05 -11.10 24.60
C MET A 343 -26.32 -9.84 25.43
N TRP A 344 -27.61 -9.51 25.65
CA TRP A 344 -28.11 -8.19 26.09
C TRP A 344 -27.53 -7.65 27.41
N GLY A 345 -26.86 -8.46 28.23
CA GLY A 345 -26.15 -8.02 29.44
C GLY A 345 -24.72 -7.51 29.22
N THR A 346 -24.15 -7.68 28.03
CA THR A 346 -22.83 -7.14 27.68
C THR A 346 -22.91 -5.64 27.34
N ASN A 347 -21.82 -4.91 27.52
CA ASN A 347 -21.75 -3.45 27.29
C ASN A 347 -20.84 -3.03 26.12
N SER A 348 -20.16 -3.99 25.49
CA SER A 348 -19.19 -3.77 24.42
C SER A 348 -19.80 -4.10 23.05
N ILE A 349 -20.09 -3.09 22.23
CA ILE A 349 -20.38 -3.24 20.80
C ILE A 349 -19.15 -2.71 20.06
N SER A 350 -18.40 -3.58 19.38
CA SER A 350 -17.07 -3.23 18.87
C SER A 350 -17.07 -2.19 17.74
N VAL A 351 -18.21 -1.99 17.07
CA VAL A 351 -18.37 -1.04 15.95
C VAL A 351 -19.11 0.27 16.28
N THR A 352 -19.59 0.48 17.52
CA THR A 352 -20.36 1.69 17.87
C THR A 352 -19.70 3.03 17.53
N PRO A 353 -18.37 3.23 17.68
CA PRO A 353 -17.73 4.48 17.25
C PRO A 353 -17.97 4.81 15.77
N ILE A 354 -17.88 3.81 14.89
CA ILE A 354 -18.07 3.97 13.44
C ILE A 354 -19.49 4.44 13.10
N LEU A 355 -20.52 3.88 13.75
CA LEU A 355 -21.90 4.32 13.55
C LEU A 355 -22.12 5.76 14.03
N ASN A 356 -21.48 6.17 15.13
CA ASN A 356 -21.55 7.54 15.63
C ASN A 356 -20.80 8.55 14.73
N GLU A 357 -19.70 8.13 14.12
CA GLU A 357 -18.86 8.93 13.21
C GLU A 357 -19.40 8.98 11.76
N THR A 358 -20.32 8.08 11.40
CA THR A 358 -20.97 8.00 10.08
C THR A 358 -21.94 9.17 9.84
N HIS A 359 -21.82 9.85 8.71
CA HIS A 359 -22.67 10.95 8.23
C HIS A 359 -23.41 10.65 6.91
N HIS A 360 -23.22 9.47 6.33
CA HIS A 360 -23.81 9.07 5.04
C HIS A 360 -24.35 7.64 5.12
N ILE A 361 -25.57 7.39 4.63
CA ILE A 361 -26.19 6.04 4.59
C ILE A 361 -26.94 5.82 3.28
N ASP A 362 -27.24 4.55 2.99
CA ASP A 362 -28.09 4.14 1.88
C ASP A 362 -29.59 4.41 2.18
N GLN A 363 -30.28 4.94 1.17
CA GLN A 363 -31.71 5.27 1.23
C GLN A 363 -32.60 4.02 1.42
N THR A 364 -32.17 2.86 0.93
CA THR A 364 -32.88 1.57 1.02
C THR A 364 -32.90 1.03 2.44
N ILE A 365 -31.73 0.88 3.10
CA ILE A 365 -31.68 0.48 4.52
C ILE A 365 -32.45 1.45 5.39
N TYR A 366 -32.34 2.77 5.16
CA TYR A 366 -33.07 3.76 5.96
C TYR A 366 -34.58 3.52 5.88
N ASN A 367 -35.14 3.47 4.67
CA ASN A 367 -36.59 3.28 4.47
C ASN A 367 -37.09 1.97 5.06
N ARG A 368 -36.36 0.86 4.84
CA ARG A 368 -36.74 -0.47 5.35
C ARG A 368 -36.63 -0.56 6.87
N LEU A 369 -35.67 0.13 7.49
CA LEU A 369 -35.54 0.21 8.95
C LEU A 369 -36.70 1.01 9.58
N GLN A 370 -37.07 2.16 9.00
CA GLN A 370 -38.23 2.92 9.46
C GLN A 370 -39.54 2.13 9.27
N TRP A 371 -39.72 1.46 8.13
CA TRP A 371 -40.88 0.61 7.84
C TRP A 371 -41.02 -0.56 8.82
N LEU A 372 -39.95 -1.33 9.04
CA LEU A 372 -39.97 -2.47 9.97
C LEU A 372 -40.18 -2.01 11.43
N SER A 373 -39.58 -0.87 11.80
CA SER A 373 -39.84 -0.23 13.10
C SER A 373 -41.28 0.27 13.24
N GLY A 374 -41.93 0.69 12.15
CA GLY A 374 -43.33 1.09 12.15
C GLY A 374 -44.26 -0.09 12.44
N LEU A 375 -44.06 -1.21 11.73
CA LEU A 375 -44.86 -2.42 11.90
C LEU A 375 -44.67 -3.04 13.30
N MET A 376 -43.44 -3.02 13.85
CA MET A 376 -43.18 -3.38 15.25
C MET A 376 -43.82 -2.42 16.28
N GLN A 377 -44.48 -1.36 15.85
CA GLN A 377 -45.24 -0.40 16.66
C GLN A 377 -46.71 -0.30 16.19
N ASP A 378 -47.23 -1.33 15.51
CA ASP A 378 -48.60 -1.41 14.99
C ASP A 378 -48.99 -0.26 14.03
N SER A 379 -48.06 0.19 13.16
CA SER A 379 -48.41 1.14 12.08
C SER A 379 -49.45 0.58 11.10
N GLU A 380 -49.55 -0.73 11.00
CA GLU A 380 -50.70 -1.45 10.46
C GLU A 380 -51.38 -2.23 11.62
N PRO A 381 -52.72 -2.27 11.74
CA PRO A 381 -53.38 -2.91 12.88
C PRO A 381 -53.02 -4.40 13.07
N GLY A 382 -52.43 -4.72 14.22
CA GLY A 382 -52.00 -6.08 14.57
C GLY A 382 -50.74 -6.55 13.83
N SER A 383 -49.93 -5.63 13.32
CA SER A 383 -48.66 -5.96 12.65
C SER A 383 -47.56 -6.34 13.63
N ASP A 384 -47.52 -5.81 14.85
CA ASP A 384 -46.55 -6.27 15.86
C ASP A 384 -46.79 -7.72 16.26
N ALA A 385 -48.05 -8.09 16.49
CA ALA A 385 -48.42 -9.45 16.82
C ALA A 385 -48.00 -10.44 15.71
N LYS A 386 -48.26 -10.10 14.44
CA LYS A 386 -47.88 -10.90 13.27
C LYS A 386 -46.36 -10.98 13.07
N ILE A 387 -45.61 -9.93 13.41
CA ILE A 387 -44.14 -9.93 13.35
C ILE A 387 -43.56 -10.75 14.51
N LYS A 388 -44.11 -10.62 15.72
CA LYS A 388 -43.72 -11.44 16.87
C LYS A 388 -43.94 -12.93 16.60
N ASP A 389 -45.09 -13.29 16.04
CA ASP A 389 -45.40 -14.66 15.63
C ASP A 389 -44.40 -15.18 14.59
N TYR A 390 -44.13 -14.41 13.53
CA TYR A 390 -43.10 -14.75 12.54
C TYR A 390 -41.71 -14.98 13.16
N PHE A 391 -41.24 -14.07 14.02
CA PHE A 391 -39.91 -14.20 14.62
C PHE A 391 -39.82 -15.36 15.62
N VAL A 392 -40.87 -15.61 16.41
CA VAL A 392 -40.88 -16.72 17.38
C VAL A 392 -41.05 -18.07 16.68
N ASN A 393 -42.04 -18.21 15.79
CA ASN A 393 -42.43 -19.51 15.22
C ASN A 393 -41.66 -19.87 13.94
N ALA A 394 -41.23 -18.88 13.14
CA ALA A 394 -40.52 -19.12 11.89
C ALA A 394 -39.02 -18.75 11.93
N VAL A 395 -38.58 -17.81 12.78
CA VAL A 395 -37.15 -17.48 12.95
C VAL A 395 -36.55 -18.15 14.20
N HIS A 396 -37.37 -18.78 15.04
CA HIS A 396 -36.99 -19.54 16.24
C HIS A 396 -36.18 -18.74 17.27
N ILE A 397 -36.55 -17.47 17.47
CA ILE A 397 -36.04 -16.68 18.61
C ILE A 397 -37.04 -16.70 19.76
N SER A 398 -36.54 -16.76 21.00
CA SER A 398 -37.40 -16.71 22.18
C SER A 398 -38.14 -15.37 22.28
N GLY A 399 -39.37 -15.37 22.79
CA GLY A 399 -40.16 -14.13 22.95
C GLY A 399 -39.42 -13.04 23.73
N ASP A 400 -38.68 -13.47 24.76
CA ASP A 400 -37.76 -12.66 25.55
C ASP A 400 -36.66 -11.96 24.73
N ASN A 401 -36.16 -12.60 23.67
CA ASN A 401 -35.16 -12.04 22.77
C ASN A 401 -35.80 -11.27 21.61
N TYR A 402 -37.00 -11.66 21.15
CA TYR A 402 -37.80 -10.83 20.25
C TYR A 402 -38.08 -9.45 20.85
N ASP A 403 -38.59 -9.38 22.09
CA ASP A 403 -38.97 -8.10 22.70
C ASP A 403 -37.76 -7.16 22.89
N LYS A 404 -36.57 -7.73 23.15
CA LYS A 404 -35.30 -6.99 23.25
C LYS A 404 -34.75 -6.60 21.86
N LEU A 405 -34.85 -7.48 20.87
CA LEU A 405 -34.51 -7.18 19.46
C LEU A 405 -35.38 -6.05 18.92
N LYS A 406 -36.70 -6.13 19.13
CA LYS A 406 -37.68 -5.09 18.81
C LYS A 406 -37.33 -3.76 19.47
N ALA A 407 -37.11 -3.75 20.78
CA ALA A 407 -36.75 -2.53 21.51
C ALA A 407 -35.43 -1.91 21.01
N SER A 408 -34.44 -2.75 20.68
CA SER A 408 -33.18 -2.32 20.07
C SER A 408 -33.39 -1.73 18.66
N LEU A 409 -34.14 -2.43 17.81
CA LEU A 409 -34.44 -2.01 16.42
C LEU A 409 -35.18 -0.67 16.40
N ILE A 410 -36.24 -0.51 17.20
CA ILE A 410 -36.99 0.74 17.34
C ILE A 410 -36.06 1.87 17.81
N LYS A 411 -35.17 1.61 18.78
CA LYS A 411 -34.18 2.59 19.25
C LYS A 411 -33.20 3.01 18.13
N GLN A 412 -32.68 2.06 17.34
CA GLN A 412 -31.78 2.39 16.23
C GLN A 412 -32.54 3.16 15.14
N ALA A 413 -33.76 2.77 14.79
CA ALA A 413 -34.60 3.45 13.80
C ALA A 413 -34.88 4.90 14.21
N ALA A 414 -35.29 5.14 15.46
CA ALA A 414 -35.54 6.47 15.99
C ALA A 414 -34.26 7.33 16.06
N SER A 415 -33.13 6.73 16.48
CA SER A 415 -31.84 7.42 16.51
C SER A 415 -31.36 7.81 15.12
N LEU A 416 -31.50 6.92 14.14
CA LEU A 416 -31.10 7.18 12.75
C LEU A 416 -31.99 8.24 12.10
N LYS A 417 -33.31 8.17 12.33
CA LYS A 417 -34.27 9.19 11.89
C LYS A 417 -33.95 10.56 12.50
N SER A 418 -33.65 10.65 13.80
CA SER A 418 -33.29 11.92 14.43
C SER A 418 -32.04 12.56 13.83
N ARG A 419 -31.04 11.76 13.42
CA ARG A 419 -29.83 12.25 12.73
C ARG A 419 -30.12 12.69 11.29
N VAL A 420 -30.96 11.98 10.56
CA VAL A 420 -31.42 12.37 9.22
C VAL A 420 -32.27 13.65 9.26
N ASP A 421 -33.24 13.74 10.17
CA ASP A 421 -34.11 14.91 10.34
C ASP A 421 -33.30 16.18 10.72
N SER A 422 -32.21 16.00 11.50
CA SER A 422 -31.28 17.09 11.87
C SER A 422 -30.21 17.40 10.81
N LYS A 423 -30.18 16.66 9.70
CA LYS A 423 -29.16 16.72 8.64
C LYS A 423 -27.73 16.39 9.10
N ASP A 424 -27.61 15.66 10.21
CA ASP A 424 -26.35 15.03 10.63
C ASP A 424 -26.08 13.73 9.87
N ILE A 425 -27.09 13.17 9.17
CA ILE A 425 -26.91 12.10 8.19
C ILE A 425 -27.57 12.46 6.85
N GLN A 426 -26.89 12.17 5.75
CA GLN A 426 -27.39 12.24 4.37
C GLN A 426 -27.72 10.84 3.82
N LEU A 427 -28.66 10.79 2.87
CA LEU A 427 -29.20 9.56 2.27
C LEU A 427 -28.65 9.33 0.86
N ASP A 428 -27.32 9.44 0.72
CA ASP A 428 -26.61 9.62 -0.55
C ASP A 428 -25.50 8.57 -0.84
N LEU A 429 -25.41 7.48 -0.05
CA LEU A 429 -24.69 6.28 -0.48
C LEU A 429 -25.58 5.45 -1.42
N ASP A 430 -25.39 5.62 -2.73
CA ASP A 430 -26.12 4.86 -3.76
C ASP A 430 -25.16 4.19 -4.76
N PHE A 431 -24.64 3.01 -4.38
CA PHE A 431 -23.79 2.21 -5.25
C PHE A 431 -24.52 1.76 -6.52
N GLU A 432 -25.78 1.33 -6.39
CA GLU A 432 -26.54 0.77 -7.52
C GLU A 432 -26.95 1.83 -8.54
N GLY A 433 -27.44 2.98 -8.10
CA GLY A 433 -27.76 4.11 -8.97
C GLY A 433 -26.51 4.70 -9.61
N THR A 434 -25.38 4.72 -8.91
CA THR A 434 -24.08 5.11 -9.51
C THR A 434 -23.67 4.13 -10.61
N MET A 435 -23.73 2.81 -10.38
CA MET A 435 -23.51 1.79 -11.42
C MET A 435 -24.45 1.96 -12.63
N LYS A 436 -25.75 2.16 -12.40
CA LYS A 436 -26.75 2.35 -13.45
C LYS A 436 -26.53 3.64 -14.25
N LYS A 437 -26.08 4.71 -13.58
CA LYS A 437 -25.73 6.01 -14.18
C LYS A 437 -24.46 5.92 -15.04
N LEU A 438 -23.41 5.24 -14.55
CA LEU A 438 -22.15 5.06 -15.28
C LEU A 438 -22.36 4.36 -16.63
N TYR A 439 -23.21 3.33 -16.64
CA TYR A 439 -23.49 2.50 -17.82
C TYR A 439 -24.84 2.79 -18.48
N ALA A 440 -25.39 4.00 -18.29
CA ALA A 440 -26.72 4.37 -18.80
C ALA A 440 -26.81 4.25 -20.33
N LYS A 441 -25.75 4.65 -21.05
CA LYS A 441 -25.68 4.59 -22.52
C LYS A 441 -25.64 3.15 -23.02
N GLU A 442 -24.97 2.26 -22.29
CA GLU A 442 -24.84 0.85 -22.59
C GLU A 442 -26.17 0.11 -22.35
N ILE A 443 -26.91 0.48 -21.29
CA ILE A 443 -28.30 0.03 -21.07
C ILE A 443 -29.20 0.48 -22.22
N GLU A 444 -29.22 1.79 -22.54
CA GLU A 444 -30.03 2.36 -23.62
C GLU A 444 -29.69 1.72 -24.98
N ALA A 445 -28.40 1.57 -25.30
CA ALA A 445 -27.94 0.95 -26.53
C ALA A 445 -28.30 -0.54 -26.61
N ALA A 446 -28.24 -1.28 -25.50
CA ALA A 446 -28.64 -2.69 -25.47
C ALA A 446 -30.16 -2.87 -25.62
N GLN A 447 -30.95 -2.00 -24.98
CA GLN A 447 -32.41 -1.99 -25.12
C GLN A 447 -32.86 -1.55 -26.54
N GLY A 448 -32.03 -0.79 -27.25
CA GLY A 448 -32.20 -0.49 -28.68
C GLY A 448 -31.64 -1.53 -29.66
N LYS A 449 -30.89 -2.55 -29.20
CA LYS A 449 -30.14 -3.50 -30.05
C LYS A 449 -30.82 -4.85 -30.28
N THR A 450 -32.15 -4.86 -30.37
CA THR A 450 -32.90 -6.02 -30.91
C THR A 450 -32.85 -6.11 -32.46
N SER A 451 -31.97 -5.33 -33.10
CA SER A 451 -31.71 -5.33 -34.54
C SER A 451 -30.21 -5.19 -34.87
N ASP A 452 -29.75 -6.09 -35.74
CA ASP A 452 -28.51 -6.12 -36.53
C ASP A 452 -27.15 -6.33 -35.84
N VAL A 453 -26.36 -7.24 -36.42
CA VAL A 453 -25.05 -7.74 -35.96
C VAL A 453 -24.17 -8.13 -37.15
N ASN A 454 -22.87 -7.81 -37.08
CA ASN A 454 -21.66 -8.49 -37.63
C ASN A 454 -20.64 -7.56 -38.33
N GLU A 455 -19.34 -7.75 -38.07
CA GLU A 455 -18.23 -7.90 -39.05
C GLU A 455 -16.92 -8.42 -38.35
N PRO A 456 -15.86 -8.89 -39.08
CA PRO A 456 -14.84 -9.84 -38.55
C PRO A 456 -13.35 -9.34 -38.47
N VAL A 457 -12.34 -10.25 -38.51
CA VAL A 457 -10.89 -10.07 -38.12
C VAL A 457 -9.89 -10.68 -39.17
N VAL A 458 -8.53 -10.80 -39.10
CA VAL A 458 -7.61 -11.19 -37.98
C VAL A 458 -6.19 -10.52 -37.88
N PRO A 459 -5.12 -10.80 -38.69
CA PRO A 459 -3.78 -11.07 -38.08
C PRO A 459 -2.50 -10.28 -38.52
N SER A 460 -1.39 -10.52 -37.77
CA SER A 460 -0.01 -9.94 -37.72
C SER A 460 1.05 -10.70 -38.59
N PRO A 461 2.42 -10.71 -38.36
CA PRO A 461 3.49 -9.82 -37.77
C PRO A 461 4.73 -9.71 -38.76
N PRO A 462 6.08 -9.79 -38.45
CA PRO A 462 7.06 -9.41 -37.37
C PRO A 462 8.18 -8.40 -37.92
N PRO A 463 9.56 -8.49 -37.84
CA PRO A 463 10.61 -9.03 -36.90
C PRO A 463 11.93 -8.18 -36.61
N ASP A 464 12.71 -8.59 -35.58
CA ASP A 464 14.20 -8.76 -35.35
C ASP A 464 15.38 -7.73 -35.56
N ASN A 465 16.07 -7.36 -34.43
CA ASN A 465 17.56 -7.39 -34.07
C ASN A 465 18.71 -6.66 -34.86
N PRO A 466 19.97 -6.47 -34.31
CA PRO A 466 20.49 -6.37 -32.91
C PRO A 466 21.60 -5.25 -32.65
N THR A 467 22.29 -5.28 -31.48
CA THR A 467 23.26 -4.31 -30.87
C THR A 467 24.74 -4.32 -31.37
N PRO A 468 25.59 -3.33 -30.98
CA PRO A 468 26.76 -3.62 -30.10
C PRO A 468 27.18 -2.51 -29.07
N THR A 469 28.19 -2.79 -28.23
CA THR A 469 28.59 -2.05 -26.99
C THR A 469 30.08 -1.59 -26.98
N PRO A 470 30.46 -0.54 -26.20
CA PRO A 470 31.83 -0.37 -25.67
C PRO A 470 31.93 -0.11 -24.14
N THR A 471 33.15 -0.21 -23.59
CA THR A 471 33.48 -0.28 -22.14
C THR A 471 33.79 1.09 -21.48
N PRO A 472 33.48 1.32 -20.17
CA PRO A 472 33.65 2.63 -19.50
C PRO A 472 35.01 2.86 -18.78
N PRO A 473 35.42 4.13 -18.54
CA PRO A 473 36.56 4.52 -17.71
C PRO A 473 36.22 4.69 -16.20
N GLN A 474 37.23 4.94 -15.36
CA GLN A 474 37.05 5.18 -13.92
C GLN A 474 36.40 6.54 -13.60
N PRO A 475 35.44 6.61 -12.64
CA PRO A 475 34.82 7.86 -12.22
C PRO A 475 35.53 8.55 -11.04
N ASP A 476 35.48 9.88 -11.05
CA ASP A 476 35.68 10.78 -9.90
C ASP A 476 34.50 10.65 -8.90
N LEU A 477 34.69 11.10 -7.66
CA LEU A 477 33.73 10.94 -6.56
C LEU A 477 32.64 12.03 -6.50
N ASN A 478 32.83 13.16 -7.19
CA ASN A 478 31.91 14.31 -7.13
C ASN A 478 31.06 14.52 -8.38
N THR A 479 31.19 13.69 -9.42
CA THR A 479 30.35 13.75 -10.63
C THR A 479 29.05 12.95 -10.46
N PRO A 480 27.91 13.44 -11.01
CA PRO A 480 26.69 12.63 -11.15
C PRO A 480 27.00 11.31 -11.86
N ARG A 481 26.64 10.19 -11.23
CA ARG A 481 27.04 8.87 -11.71
C ARG A 481 25.92 8.27 -12.56
N GLU A 482 26.22 8.04 -13.84
CA GLU A 482 25.33 7.29 -14.74
C GLU A 482 25.06 5.87 -14.23
N ARG A 483 23.98 5.26 -14.71
CA ARG A 483 23.60 3.88 -14.42
C ARG A 483 24.70 2.92 -14.91
N GLU A 484 25.38 2.23 -13.99
CA GLU A 484 26.36 1.20 -14.36
C GLU A 484 25.69 -0.17 -14.35
N ILE A 485 25.95 -0.97 -15.38
CA ILE A 485 25.48 -2.35 -15.48
C ILE A 485 26.71 -3.27 -15.56
N THR A 486 26.81 -4.24 -14.66
CA THR A 486 27.80 -5.33 -14.74
C THR A 486 27.10 -6.60 -15.21
N GLU A 487 27.63 -7.24 -16.24
CA GLU A 487 27.10 -8.46 -16.83
C GLU A 487 27.76 -9.71 -16.23
N HIS A 488 26.95 -10.74 -15.95
CA HIS A 488 27.39 -12.04 -15.43
C HIS A 488 26.87 -13.18 -16.32
N ALA A 489 27.77 -13.96 -16.91
CA ALA A 489 27.41 -15.08 -17.77
C ALA A 489 26.94 -16.29 -16.94
N THR A 490 25.76 -16.83 -17.26
CA THR A 490 25.19 -17.96 -16.50
C THR A 490 25.51 -19.32 -17.12
N PRO A 491 25.43 -20.42 -16.34
CA PRO A 491 25.58 -21.78 -16.87
C PRO A 491 24.54 -22.17 -17.94
N SER A 492 23.41 -21.46 -18.01
CA SER A 492 22.33 -21.62 -19.01
C SER A 492 22.57 -20.83 -20.31
N GLY A 493 23.58 -19.95 -20.36
CA GLY A 493 23.82 -19.05 -21.51
C GLY A 493 23.01 -17.75 -21.48
N THR A 494 22.25 -17.50 -20.41
CA THR A 494 21.66 -16.19 -20.13
C THR A 494 22.77 -15.22 -19.65
N VAL A 495 22.54 -13.91 -19.76
CA VAL A 495 23.41 -12.87 -19.17
C VAL A 495 22.62 -12.15 -18.08
N GLU A 496 23.03 -12.28 -16.83
CA GLU A 496 22.44 -11.53 -15.72
C GLU A 496 23.04 -10.15 -15.58
N LEU A 497 22.23 -9.23 -15.08
CA LEU A 497 22.59 -7.85 -14.86
C LEU A 497 22.72 -7.58 -13.36
N ALA A 498 23.79 -6.90 -12.97
CA ALA A 498 23.90 -6.19 -11.70
C ALA A 498 23.92 -4.69 -12.02
N THR A 499 22.78 -4.03 -11.84
CA THR A 499 22.60 -2.60 -12.11
C THR A 499 22.82 -1.82 -10.83
N ARG A 500 23.84 -0.95 -10.82
CA ARG A 500 24.03 0.07 -9.79
C ARG A 500 23.17 1.30 -10.15
N PRO A 501 22.14 1.65 -9.36
CA PRO A 501 21.30 2.82 -9.61
C PRO A 501 22.12 4.10 -9.75
N SER A 502 21.85 4.91 -10.77
CA SER A 502 22.43 6.25 -10.90
C SER A 502 22.20 7.11 -9.64
N THR A 503 23.07 8.08 -9.37
CA THR A 503 22.91 8.97 -8.21
C THR A 503 21.56 9.70 -8.24
N PHE A 504 20.96 9.95 -7.08
CA PHE A 504 19.70 10.70 -6.96
C PHE A 504 19.79 12.03 -7.74
N PRO A 505 18.77 12.42 -8.55
CA PRO A 505 18.86 13.58 -9.42
C PRO A 505 19.20 14.87 -8.67
N GLY A 506 20.24 15.58 -9.13
CA GLY A 506 20.74 16.80 -8.50
C GLY A 506 21.54 16.59 -7.21
N HIS A 507 21.63 15.36 -6.68
CA HIS A 507 22.23 15.05 -5.38
C HIS A 507 23.23 13.88 -5.43
N PRO A 508 24.39 14.00 -6.10
CA PRO A 508 25.47 13.01 -6.01
C PRO A 508 26.20 13.02 -4.66
N GLU A 509 26.26 14.16 -3.97
CA GLU A 509 27.04 14.39 -2.75
C GLU A 509 26.55 13.64 -1.50
N ILE A 510 25.37 13.02 -1.58
CA ILE A 510 24.79 12.21 -0.50
C ILE A 510 25.36 10.78 -0.42
N TYR A 511 26.12 10.34 -1.43
CA TYR A 511 26.69 9.00 -1.51
C TYR A 511 28.19 9.01 -1.13
N GLY A 512 28.57 8.21 -0.13
CA GLY A 512 29.97 8.14 0.30
C GLY A 512 30.84 7.29 -0.63
N LYS A 513 32.15 7.53 -0.62
CA LYS A 513 33.15 6.63 -1.24
C LYS A 513 32.95 5.16 -0.84
N LYS A 514 32.64 4.91 0.44
CA LYS A 514 32.34 3.59 1.00
C LYS A 514 31.08 2.95 0.41
N ASP A 515 30.07 3.76 0.05
CA ASP A 515 28.86 3.28 -0.62
C ASP A 515 29.18 2.86 -2.07
N ILE A 516 29.86 3.72 -2.82
CA ILE A 516 30.31 3.45 -4.21
C ILE A 516 31.20 2.20 -4.26
N GLU A 517 32.12 2.03 -3.31
CA GLU A 517 32.97 0.84 -3.19
C GLU A 517 32.14 -0.42 -2.87
N LYS A 518 31.13 -0.32 -1.98
CA LYS A 518 30.27 -1.46 -1.64
C LYS A 518 29.31 -1.84 -2.78
N GLU A 519 28.73 -0.87 -3.48
CA GLU A 519 27.91 -1.15 -4.67
C GLU A 519 28.74 -1.85 -5.76
N LYS A 520 29.99 -1.45 -5.97
CA LYS A 520 30.92 -2.13 -6.91
C LYS A 520 31.29 -3.54 -6.42
N GLU A 521 31.45 -3.75 -5.11
CA GLU A 521 31.65 -5.08 -4.53
C GLU A 521 30.42 -5.98 -4.77
N LEU A 522 29.20 -5.48 -4.54
CA LEU A 522 27.95 -6.19 -4.80
C LEU A 522 27.75 -6.49 -6.29
N ALA A 523 28.05 -5.52 -7.17
CA ALA A 523 27.92 -5.67 -8.61
C ALA A 523 28.91 -6.68 -9.19
N GLY A 524 30.07 -6.87 -8.55
CA GLY A 524 31.05 -7.90 -8.89
C GLY A 524 30.72 -9.32 -8.40
N ILE A 525 29.59 -9.56 -7.73
CA ILE A 525 29.22 -10.90 -7.23
C ILE A 525 28.63 -11.77 -8.36
N ASP A 526 29.51 -12.55 -9.00
CA ASP A 526 29.14 -13.73 -9.78
C ASP A 526 28.58 -14.82 -8.85
N PHE A 527 27.33 -15.23 -9.10
CA PHE A 527 26.61 -16.24 -8.31
C PHE A 527 27.01 -17.69 -8.60
N TYR A 528 27.72 -17.95 -9.71
CA TYR A 528 27.96 -19.29 -10.26
C TYR A 528 29.42 -19.73 -10.19
N ASN A 529 30.35 -18.84 -10.51
CA ASN A 529 31.79 -19.11 -10.49
C ASN A 529 32.57 -18.11 -9.64
N GLY A 530 31.88 -17.16 -9.01
CA GLY A 530 32.48 -16.03 -8.31
C GLY A 530 33.38 -16.44 -7.15
N LYS A 531 34.40 -15.61 -6.96
CA LYS A 531 35.29 -15.60 -5.81
C LYS A 531 35.44 -14.18 -5.26
N THR A 532 35.59 -14.06 -3.95
CA THR A 532 35.97 -12.80 -3.30
C THR A 532 37.41 -12.41 -3.61
N LYS A 533 37.79 -11.17 -3.29
CA LYS A 533 39.19 -10.70 -3.33
C LYS A 533 40.15 -11.53 -2.45
N GLU A 534 39.62 -12.25 -1.46
CA GLU A 534 40.36 -13.16 -0.57
C GLU A 534 40.40 -14.62 -1.10
N GLY A 535 39.86 -14.88 -2.31
CA GLY A 535 39.87 -16.20 -2.97
C GLY A 535 38.75 -17.16 -2.55
N LEU A 536 37.96 -16.79 -1.53
CA LEU A 536 36.79 -17.53 -1.05
C LEU A 536 35.72 -17.63 -2.14
N ASP A 537 35.11 -18.80 -2.30
CA ASP A 537 34.03 -19.07 -3.23
C ASP A 537 32.70 -18.42 -2.79
N ILE A 538 31.99 -17.84 -3.76
CA ILE A 538 30.61 -17.41 -3.59
C ILE A 538 29.68 -18.63 -3.62
N VAL A 539 28.78 -18.75 -2.65
CA VAL A 539 27.73 -19.78 -2.61
C VAL A 539 26.39 -19.17 -2.20
N LEU A 540 25.32 -19.54 -2.91
CA LEU A 540 23.96 -19.12 -2.60
C LEU A 540 23.26 -20.13 -1.69
N VAL A 541 22.62 -19.65 -0.63
CA VAL A 541 21.99 -20.47 0.42
C VAL A 541 20.56 -19.98 0.69
N PRO A 542 19.52 -20.82 0.57
CA PRO A 542 18.15 -20.39 0.82
C PRO A 542 17.90 -19.98 2.28
N LYS A 543 17.21 -18.86 2.50
CA LYS A 543 16.71 -18.43 3.82
C LYS A 543 15.55 -19.33 4.29
N THR A 544 15.88 -20.35 5.08
CA THR A 544 14.95 -21.38 5.59
C THR A 544 14.35 -21.06 6.97
N TYR A 545 14.88 -20.07 7.67
CA TYR A 545 14.53 -19.66 9.03
C TYR A 545 14.01 -18.21 9.11
N SER A 546 13.76 -17.60 7.94
CA SER A 546 13.21 -16.26 7.76
C SER A 546 11.68 -16.30 7.76
N THR A 547 10.99 -15.17 7.95
CA THR A 547 9.54 -15.06 7.71
C THR A 547 9.20 -15.33 6.24
N SER A 548 10.03 -14.82 5.33
CA SER A 548 9.88 -14.94 3.87
C SER A 548 11.14 -15.45 3.13
N PRO A 549 10.99 -15.95 1.87
CA PRO A 549 12.08 -16.37 0.99
C PRO A 549 13.15 -15.31 0.70
N GLY A 550 14.18 -15.76 -0.02
CA GLY A 550 15.37 -14.99 -0.38
C GLY A 550 16.64 -15.83 -0.19
N LEU A 551 17.75 -15.39 -0.76
CA LEU A 551 19.03 -16.10 -0.69
C LEU A 551 20.03 -15.31 0.16
N ASN A 552 20.74 -15.99 1.04
CA ASN A 552 21.99 -15.47 1.59
C ASN A 552 23.10 -15.72 0.55
N VAL A 553 23.96 -14.73 0.35
CA VAL A 553 25.22 -14.88 -0.39
C VAL A 553 26.32 -15.12 0.62
N HIS A 554 26.89 -16.31 0.61
CA HIS A 554 28.00 -16.71 1.49
C HIS A 554 29.32 -16.62 0.74
N ALA A 555 30.35 -16.12 1.41
CA ALA A 555 31.75 -16.27 1.02
C ALA A 555 32.37 -17.37 1.90
N ILE A 556 32.81 -18.46 1.27
CA ILE A 556 33.29 -19.66 1.97
C ILE A 556 34.57 -20.22 1.37
N LYS A 557 35.28 -21.07 2.11
CA LYS A 557 36.30 -21.97 1.53
C LYS A 557 35.65 -23.29 1.11
N LEU A 558 35.16 -23.37 -0.14
CA LEU A 558 34.43 -24.54 -0.65
C LEU A 558 35.35 -25.79 -0.62
N PRO A 559 34.92 -26.92 -0.01
CA PRO A 559 35.77 -28.11 0.09
C PRO A 559 36.04 -28.75 -1.29
N PRO A 560 37.25 -29.32 -1.54
CA PRO A 560 37.58 -29.92 -2.82
C PRO A 560 36.57 -30.99 -3.26
N GLY A 561 36.04 -30.85 -4.47
CA GLY A 561 35.06 -31.78 -5.06
C GLY A 561 33.60 -31.57 -4.62
N VAL A 562 33.31 -30.65 -3.70
CA VAL A 562 31.93 -30.29 -3.31
C VAL A 562 31.37 -29.24 -4.27
N SER A 563 30.15 -29.46 -4.79
CA SER A 563 29.47 -28.47 -5.62
C SER A 563 28.82 -27.36 -4.79
N ARG A 564 28.61 -26.17 -5.36
CA ARG A 564 27.93 -25.04 -4.70
C ARG A 564 26.53 -25.43 -4.19
N LEU A 565 25.75 -26.17 -5.01
CA LEU A 565 24.43 -26.66 -4.62
C LEU A 565 24.52 -27.72 -3.52
N SER A 566 25.47 -28.66 -3.60
CA SER A 566 25.69 -29.68 -2.57
C SER A 566 26.14 -29.08 -1.23
N TYR A 567 26.86 -27.96 -1.23
CA TYR A 567 27.13 -27.19 -0.01
C TYR A 567 25.83 -26.62 0.58
N ALA A 568 25.00 -25.97 -0.23
CA ALA A 568 23.69 -25.47 0.21
C ALA A 568 22.76 -26.60 0.70
N GLU A 569 22.83 -27.80 0.10
CA GLU A 569 22.12 -29.02 0.55
C GLU A 569 22.65 -29.56 1.88
N ALA A 570 23.94 -29.48 2.16
CA ALA A 570 24.52 -29.85 3.46
C ALA A 570 24.27 -28.78 4.55
N HIS A 571 24.18 -27.49 4.18
CA HIS A 571 24.20 -26.38 5.12
C HIS A 571 22.91 -26.21 5.93
N THR A 572 23.06 -25.93 7.23
CA THR A 572 21.99 -25.62 8.20
C THR A 572 21.32 -24.26 7.98
N GLY A 573 21.86 -23.41 7.09
CA GLY A 573 21.31 -22.10 6.72
C GLY A 573 21.76 -20.94 7.61
N LYS A 574 22.07 -21.18 8.90
CA LYS A 574 22.76 -20.21 9.75
C LYS A 574 24.26 -20.37 9.59
N ALA A 575 24.98 -19.27 9.41
CA ALA A 575 26.45 -19.25 9.31
C ALA A 575 27.12 -19.98 10.49
N HIS A 576 28.11 -20.82 10.21
CA HIS A 576 28.79 -21.66 11.19
C HIS A 576 30.32 -21.62 10.95
N SER A 577 31.07 -21.19 11.97
CA SER A 577 32.52 -20.85 11.93
C SER A 577 32.85 -19.50 11.23
N GLY A 578 34.10 -19.04 11.39
CA GLY A 578 34.58 -17.80 10.78
C GLY A 578 34.90 -17.91 9.27
N ASP A 579 35.01 -19.14 8.76
CA ASP A 579 35.28 -19.44 7.34
C ASP A 579 34.00 -19.48 6.48
N ASP A 580 32.82 -19.23 7.09
CA ASP A 580 31.51 -19.20 6.42
C ASP A 580 30.78 -17.88 6.75
N LYS A 581 30.90 -16.88 5.87
CA LYS A 581 30.42 -15.51 6.10
C LYS A 581 29.33 -15.12 5.11
N VAL A 582 28.15 -14.73 5.61
CA VAL A 582 27.14 -14.02 4.81
C VAL A 582 27.67 -12.61 4.47
N ILE A 583 27.86 -12.32 3.18
CA ILE A 583 28.34 -11.02 2.69
C ILE A 583 27.22 -10.16 2.09
N ALA A 584 26.16 -10.78 1.57
CA ALA A 584 25.01 -10.09 0.98
C ALA A 584 23.72 -10.92 1.10
N LYS A 585 22.58 -10.29 0.84
CA LYS A 585 21.24 -10.87 0.84
C LYS A 585 20.59 -10.54 -0.52
N TYR A 586 20.18 -11.56 -1.27
CA TYR A 586 19.36 -11.40 -2.47
C TYR A 586 17.88 -11.59 -2.12
N LYS A 587 17.04 -10.67 -2.57
CA LYS A 587 15.61 -10.59 -2.25
C LYS A 587 14.81 -10.14 -3.47
N GLN A 588 13.79 -10.90 -3.80
CA GLN A 588 12.86 -10.72 -4.91
C GLN A 588 11.46 -10.42 -4.39
N SER A 589 10.66 -9.66 -5.13
CA SER A 589 9.25 -9.39 -4.76
C SER A 589 8.40 -10.67 -4.76
N ILE A 590 7.40 -10.75 -3.88
CA ILE A 590 6.50 -11.89 -3.78
C ILE A 590 5.05 -11.37 -3.81
N PRO A 591 4.33 -11.44 -4.95
CA PRO A 591 3.04 -10.78 -5.16
C PRO A 591 1.92 -11.13 -4.16
N THR A 592 2.05 -12.26 -3.46
CA THR A 592 1.09 -12.77 -2.48
C THR A 592 1.47 -12.48 -1.02
N HIS A 593 2.63 -11.85 -0.74
CA HIS A 593 3.19 -11.74 0.62
C HIS A 593 3.97 -10.43 0.87
N PHE A 594 4.34 -10.18 2.13
CA PHE A 594 5.05 -8.98 2.60
C PHE A 594 6.55 -8.97 2.22
N THR A 595 6.90 -9.09 0.94
CA THR A 595 8.30 -9.00 0.49
C THR A 595 8.37 -8.35 -0.88
N TYR A 596 9.11 -7.25 -0.97
CA TYR A 596 9.11 -6.30 -2.08
C TYR A 596 10.50 -5.70 -2.28
N SER A 597 11.18 -6.09 -3.36
CA SER A 597 12.55 -5.65 -3.63
C SER A 597 12.72 -4.13 -3.90
N PRO A 598 11.74 -3.40 -4.48
CA PRO A 598 11.82 -1.94 -4.57
C PRO A 598 11.90 -1.26 -3.20
N SER A 599 11.30 -1.84 -2.15
CA SER A 599 11.37 -1.27 -0.80
C SER A 599 12.80 -1.22 -0.28
N ILE A 600 13.55 -2.31 -0.41
CA ILE A 600 14.96 -2.44 0.01
C ILE A 600 15.83 -1.35 -0.64
N LEU A 601 15.64 -1.12 -1.94
CA LEU A 601 16.33 -0.10 -2.73
C LEU A 601 15.92 1.31 -2.25
N GLY A 602 14.61 1.55 -2.11
CA GLY A 602 14.07 2.81 -1.61
C GLY A 602 14.62 3.20 -0.23
N TYR A 603 14.75 2.24 0.70
CA TYR A 603 15.36 2.46 2.02
C TYR A 603 16.83 2.89 1.93
N TYR A 604 17.63 2.25 1.08
CA TYR A 604 19.03 2.61 0.90
C TYR A 604 19.15 4.07 0.44
N HIS A 605 18.51 4.43 -0.67
CA HIS A 605 18.61 5.79 -1.23
C HIS A 605 17.95 6.85 -0.33
N LEU A 606 16.82 6.53 0.33
CA LEU A 606 16.17 7.43 1.29
C LEU A 606 17.07 7.73 2.50
N SER A 607 17.79 6.72 3.04
CA SER A 607 18.70 6.94 4.17
C SER A 607 19.83 7.91 3.83
N ARG A 608 20.39 7.81 2.62
CA ARG A 608 21.43 8.72 2.13
C ARG A 608 20.88 10.12 1.89
N PHE A 609 19.67 10.25 1.34
CA PHE A 609 19.03 11.56 1.16
C PHE A 609 18.76 12.24 2.50
N LEU A 610 18.18 11.54 3.47
CA LEU A 610 17.83 12.11 4.78
C LEU A 610 19.03 12.28 5.74
N ASP A 611 20.14 11.57 5.50
CA ASP A 611 21.20 11.31 6.51
C ASP A 611 20.62 10.68 7.80
N ALA A 612 19.64 9.79 7.63
CA ALA A 612 18.80 9.25 8.70
C ALA A 612 18.70 7.73 8.58
N GLY A 613 18.88 7.02 9.70
CA GLY A 613 18.80 5.55 9.79
C GLY A 613 19.95 4.81 9.09
N TYR A 614 20.55 3.82 9.74
CA TYR A 614 21.63 3.04 9.13
C TYR A 614 21.08 1.91 8.24
N VAL A 615 21.15 2.13 6.91
CA VAL A 615 20.82 1.14 5.87
C VAL A 615 22.08 0.79 5.06
N GLU A 616 22.35 -0.50 4.93
CA GLU A 616 23.43 -1.06 4.09
C GLU A 616 23.12 -0.90 2.58
N PRO A 617 24.13 -0.61 1.73
CA PRO A 617 23.94 -0.41 0.29
C PRO A 617 23.25 -1.57 -0.43
N ALA A 618 22.40 -1.22 -1.40
CA ALA A 618 21.61 -2.15 -2.20
C ALA A 618 21.69 -1.80 -3.69
N ILE A 619 21.68 -2.82 -4.55
CA ILE A 619 21.67 -2.67 -6.02
C ILE A 619 20.59 -3.56 -6.65
N VAL A 620 20.14 -3.22 -7.87
CA VAL A 620 19.25 -4.08 -8.65
C VAL A 620 20.06 -5.25 -9.23
N ARG A 621 19.54 -6.47 -9.11
CA ARG A 621 20.19 -7.70 -9.61
C ARG A 621 19.16 -8.60 -10.28
N THR A 622 19.45 -9.12 -11.47
CA THR A 622 18.69 -10.24 -12.04
C THR A 622 19.36 -11.58 -11.71
N MET A 623 18.56 -12.65 -11.64
CA MET A 623 19.03 -14.02 -11.41
C MET A 623 18.38 -14.97 -12.41
N ASP A 624 19.13 -15.87 -13.03
CA ASP A 624 18.60 -16.88 -13.95
C ASP A 624 17.64 -17.87 -13.24
N VAL A 625 16.45 -18.03 -13.82
CA VAL A 625 15.36 -18.83 -13.23
C VAL A 625 15.69 -20.33 -13.20
N SER A 626 16.43 -20.85 -14.18
CA SER A 626 16.86 -22.25 -14.19
C SER A 626 17.82 -22.56 -13.03
N ALA A 627 18.68 -21.61 -12.66
CA ALA A 627 19.56 -21.73 -11.50
C ALA A 627 18.87 -21.38 -10.16
N HIS A 628 17.85 -20.52 -10.17
CA HIS A 628 17.03 -20.23 -8.99
C HIS A 628 16.19 -21.45 -8.55
N LYS A 629 15.58 -22.18 -9.49
CA LYS A 629 14.70 -23.34 -9.22
C LYS A 629 15.23 -24.37 -8.21
N PRO A 630 16.46 -24.94 -8.33
CA PRO A 630 16.97 -25.89 -7.35
C PRO A 630 17.17 -25.28 -5.96
N LEU A 631 17.51 -23.98 -5.87
CA LEU A 631 17.61 -23.26 -4.60
C LEU A 631 16.22 -23.00 -3.99
N ALA A 632 15.21 -22.73 -4.80
CA ALA A 632 13.83 -22.57 -4.34
C ALA A 632 13.19 -23.90 -3.90
N ASP A 633 13.43 -25.01 -4.60
CA ASP A 633 13.04 -26.35 -4.15
C ASP A 633 13.77 -26.77 -2.86
N LEU A 634 15.06 -26.42 -2.72
CA LEU A 634 15.82 -26.61 -1.48
C LEU A 634 15.27 -25.77 -0.31
N GLY A 635 14.91 -24.50 -0.56
CA GLY A 635 14.23 -23.63 0.42
C GLY A 635 12.90 -24.23 0.88
N LYS A 636 12.05 -24.64 -0.06
CA LYS A 636 10.80 -25.37 0.16
C LYS A 636 10.97 -26.68 0.93
N ALA A 637 12.07 -27.42 0.70
CA ALA A 637 12.37 -28.64 1.43
C ALA A 637 12.79 -28.37 2.89
N LYS A 638 13.67 -27.38 3.11
CA LYS A 638 14.31 -27.10 4.41
C LYS A 638 13.59 -26.08 5.31
N ALA A 639 12.67 -25.28 4.78
CA ALA A 639 11.99 -24.20 5.51
C ALA A 639 11.39 -24.67 6.86
N THR A 640 11.81 -24.06 7.96
CA THR A 640 11.44 -24.49 9.32
C THR A 640 10.03 -24.02 9.70
N GLY A 641 9.67 -22.79 9.35
CA GLY A 641 8.33 -22.24 9.52
C GLY A 641 7.40 -22.62 8.37
N SER A 642 6.14 -22.96 8.67
CA SER A 642 5.14 -23.30 7.64
C SER A 642 4.85 -22.15 6.67
N ASN A 643 4.95 -20.90 7.12
CA ASN A 643 4.80 -19.72 6.28
C ASN A 643 5.91 -19.62 5.23
N ASN A 644 7.18 -19.62 5.67
CA ASN A 644 8.35 -19.61 4.80
C ASN A 644 8.31 -20.78 3.78
N ARG A 645 7.89 -21.98 4.22
CA ARG A 645 7.71 -23.16 3.37
C ARG A 645 6.63 -22.97 2.30
N GLN A 646 5.50 -22.36 2.66
CA GLN A 646 4.44 -22.03 1.72
C GLN A 646 4.92 -20.98 0.71
N GLN A 647 5.56 -19.90 1.17
CA GLN A 647 6.07 -18.84 0.30
C GLN A 647 7.15 -19.35 -0.68
N TRP A 648 8.06 -20.23 -0.24
CA TRP A 648 8.99 -20.92 -1.16
C TRP A 648 8.26 -21.82 -2.17
N THR A 649 7.13 -22.42 -1.79
CA THR A 649 6.31 -23.25 -2.71
C THR A 649 5.58 -22.40 -3.75
N GLU A 650 5.04 -21.24 -3.35
CA GLU A 650 4.39 -20.28 -4.25
C GLU A 650 5.40 -19.66 -5.22
N LEU A 651 6.54 -19.18 -4.70
CA LEU A 651 7.65 -18.67 -5.53
C LEU A 651 8.15 -19.72 -6.52
N ARG A 652 8.36 -20.96 -6.07
CA ARG A 652 8.80 -22.05 -6.95
C ARG A 652 7.76 -22.40 -8.04
N ALA A 653 6.47 -22.16 -7.80
CA ALA A 653 5.43 -22.31 -8.81
C ALA A 653 5.41 -21.12 -9.78
N LEU A 654 5.66 -19.90 -9.30
CA LEU A 654 5.87 -18.72 -10.15
C LEU A 654 7.09 -18.91 -11.07
N ASP A 655 8.16 -19.56 -10.58
CA ASP A 655 9.34 -19.90 -11.39
C ASP A 655 8.99 -20.82 -12.58
N ASP A 656 7.95 -21.67 -12.49
CA ASP A 656 7.51 -22.50 -13.63
C ASP A 656 6.50 -21.80 -14.54
N ALA A 657 5.72 -20.86 -14.00
CA ALA A 657 4.76 -20.09 -14.77
C ALA A 657 5.42 -18.94 -15.56
N HIS A 658 6.49 -18.34 -15.03
CA HIS A 658 7.20 -17.15 -15.55
C HIS A 658 6.27 -15.96 -15.88
N SER A 659 5.06 -15.93 -15.32
CA SER A 659 3.92 -15.17 -15.85
C SER A 659 3.70 -13.78 -15.21
N ASN A 660 4.60 -13.35 -14.33
CA ASN A 660 4.47 -12.07 -13.61
C ASN A 660 5.56 -11.08 -14.07
N PRO A 661 5.21 -10.01 -14.82
CA PRO A 661 6.18 -9.05 -15.36
C PRO A 661 6.77 -8.09 -14.31
N SER A 662 6.23 -8.06 -13.09
CA SER A 662 6.83 -7.35 -11.94
C SER A 662 7.87 -8.21 -11.20
N LEU A 663 8.06 -9.46 -11.62
CA LEU A 663 8.96 -10.43 -10.99
C LEU A 663 9.96 -11.05 -11.96
N TYR A 664 9.59 -11.21 -13.23
CA TYR A 664 10.45 -11.81 -14.26
C TYR A 664 10.74 -10.85 -15.42
N THR A 665 11.86 -11.05 -16.10
CA THR A 665 12.15 -10.42 -17.40
C THR A 665 11.07 -10.76 -18.44
N GLN A 666 10.95 -9.93 -19.48
CA GLN A 666 9.91 -10.10 -20.51
C GLN A 666 10.02 -11.45 -21.26
N ASP A 667 11.21 -12.06 -21.31
CA ASP A 667 11.46 -13.38 -21.88
C ASP A 667 11.30 -14.55 -20.87
N GLY A 668 10.93 -14.24 -19.63
CA GLY A 668 10.74 -15.18 -18.52
C GLY A 668 12.04 -15.79 -17.94
N LYS A 669 13.21 -15.56 -18.54
CA LYS A 669 14.43 -16.30 -18.16
C LYS A 669 15.05 -15.86 -16.84
N GLN A 670 14.77 -14.64 -16.38
CA GLN A 670 15.40 -14.09 -15.18
C GLN A 670 14.39 -13.52 -14.20
N LEU A 671 14.70 -13.71 -12.93
CA LEU A 671 14.03 -13.17 -11.76
C LEU A 671 14.65 -11.79 -11.43
N TYR A 672 13.82 -10.77 -11.17
CA TYR A 672 14.27 -9.48 -10.63
C TYR A 672 14.38 -9.52 -9.10
N GLY A 673 15.37 -8.81 -8.56
CA GLY A 673 15.49 -8.58 -7.13
C GLY A 673 16.44 -7.45 -6.78
N ALA A 674 16.57 -7.21 -5.48
CA ALA A 674 17.60 -6.38 -4.89
C ALA A 674 18.67 -7.26 -4.24
N LEU A 675 19.93 -6.88 -4.41
CA LEU A 675 21.09 -7.46 -3.74
C LEU A 675 21.63 -6.42 -2.76
N GLN A 676 21.47 -6.67 -1.45
CA GLN A 676 21.90 -5.77 -0.39
C GLN A 676 23.11 -6.34 0.35
N ALA A 677 24.05 -5.48 0.76
CA ALA A 677 25.15 -5.86 1.64
C ALA A 677 24.65 -6.37 3.00
N ASN A 678 25.36 -7.34 3.58
CA ASN A 678 25.06 -7.85 4.91
C ASN A 678 25.95 -7.17 5.96
N PRO A 679 25.39 -6.53 7.00
CA PRO A 679 26.18 -5.84 8.02
C PRO A 679 27.02 -6.83 8.83
N THR A 680 28.15 -6.37 9.35
CA THR A 680 29.08 -7.21 10.15
C THR A 680 28.99 -6.88 11.62
N GLY A 681 28.82 -7.90 12.48
CA GLY A 681 28.65 -7.68 13.92
C GLY A 681 27.22 -7.29 14.31
N GLU A 682 26.22 -7.71 13.51
CA GLU A 682 24.81 -7.52 13.85
C GLU A 682 24.40 -8.32 15.11
N GLU A 683 23.75 -7.64 16.03
CA GLU A 683 23.09 -8.18 17.22
C GLU A 683 21.59 -7.84 17.17
N SER A 684 20.75 -8.57 17.91
CA SER A 684 19.36 -8.16 18.18
C SER A 684 19.38 -6.92 19.08
N TYR A 685 18.63 -5.87 18.73
CA TYR A 685 18.62 -4.62 19.49
C TYR A 685 18.10 -4.88 20.92
N PRO A 686 18.90 -4.65 21.98
CA PRO A 686 18.55 -5.03 23.35
C PRO A 686 17.17 -4.51 23.78
N HIS A 687 16.33 -5.40 24.32
CA HIS A 687 14.96 -5.16 24.78
C HIS A 687 13.92 -4.77 23.70
N LEU A 688 14.34 -4.26 22.53
CA LEU A 688 13.42 -3.89 21.45
C LEU A 688 13.05 -5.07 20.54
N SER A 689 13.98 -5.97 20.23
CA SER A 689 13.70 -7.12 19.34
C SER A 689 12.68 -8.12 19.89
N ASP A 690 12.42 -8.12 21.21
CA ASP A 690 11.48 -9.03 21.85
C ASP A 690 10.05 -8.45 21.94
N LEU A 691 9.79 -7.26 21.41
CA LEU A 691 8.51 -6.57 21.54
C LEU A 691 7.44 -7.11 20.58
N GLY A 692 6.24 -7.35 21.13
CA GLY A 692 5.08 -7.91 20.42
C GLY A 692 4.31 -6.95 19.51
N GLY A 693 4.99 -6.09 18.74
CA GLY A 693 4.37 -5.17 17.78
C GLY A 693 4.40 -3.69 18.18
N ALA A 694 3.90 -2.83 17.29
CA ALA A 694 4.00 -1.37 17.40
C ALA A 694 3.33 -0.79 18.65
N GLY A 695 2.30 -1.44 19.20
CA GLY A 695 1.70 -1.05 20.48
C GLY A 695 2.60 -1.29 21.68
N ALA A 696 3.41 -2.36 21.67
CA ALA A 696 4.42 -2.62 22.70
C ALA A 696 5.63 -1.69 22.55
N PHE A 697 6.06 -1.41 21.31
CA PHE A 697 7.07 -0.38 21.02
C PHE A 697 6.65 1.00 21.53
N ALA A 698 5.41 1.43 21.26
CA ALA A 698 4.87 2.71 21.72
C ALA A 698 4.77 2.84 23.25
N ALA A 699 4.85 1.73 24.00
CA ALA A 699 4.85 1.67 25.46
C ALA A 699 6.24 1.36 26.06
N SER A 700 7.29 1.24 25.24
CA SER A 700 8.65 0.95 25.68
C SER A 700 9.29 2.14 26.43
N SER A 701 10.26 1.86 27.31
CA SER A 701 10.99 2.92 28.02
C SER A 701 11.87 3.73 27.07
N GLU A 702 12.29 3.07 26.00
CA GLU A 702 13.11 3.53 24.87
C GLU A 702 12.34 4.58 24.07
N PHE A 703 11.13 4.25 23.61
CA PHE A 703 10.29 5.21 22.90
C PHE A 703 9.80 6.33 23.82
N ALA A 704 9.56 6.07 25.10
CA ALA A 704 9.22 7.10 26.08
C ALA A 704 10.34 8.17 26.25
N ARG A 705 11.60 7.84 25.94
CA ARG A 705 12.69 8.83 25.85
C ARG A 705 12.57 9.69 24.58
N VAL A 706 12.16 9.11 23.45
CA VAL A 706 11.92 9.82 22.18
C VAL A 706 10.71 10.75 22.26
N THR A 707 9.67 10.39 23.02
CA THR A 707 8.44 11.18 23.20
C THR A 707 8.47 12.13 24.40
N ASN A 708 9.65 12.49 24.93
CA ASN A 708 9.78 13.35 26.10
C ASN A 708 9.52 14.82 25.72
N PRO A 709 8.53 15.53 26.31
CA PRO A 709 8.22 16.92 25.94
C PRO A 709 9.23 17.95 26.49
N ASN A 710 10.43 17.53 26.91
CA ASN A 710 11.48 18.37 27.47
C ASN A 710 12.76 18.20 26.65
N ALA A 711 13.35 19.31 26.17
CA ALA A 711 14.61 19.31 25.43
C ALA A 711 15.72 18.50 26.14
N LEU A 712 16.56 17.82 25.35
CA LEU A 712 17.62 16.93 25.81
C LEU A 712 18.65 17.68 26.66
N LYS A 713 18.75 17.29 27.94
CA LYS A 713 19.70 17.83 28.93
C LYS A 713 20.51 16.69 29.53
N LEU A 714 21.26 16.00 28.67
CA LEU A 714 22.11 14.88 29.04
C LEU A 714 23.55 15.37 29.28
N ASN A 715 24.11 15.04 30.45
CA ASN A 715 25.52 15.28 30.76
C ASN A 715 26.38 14.25 29.98
N TYR A 716 26.63 14.56 28.71
CA TYR A 716 27.41 13.75 27.78
C TYR A 716 28.92 13.75 28.09
N LYS A 717 29.40 14.70 28.91
CA LYS A 717 30.70 14.66 29.59
C LYS A 717 30.54 14.21 31.04
N ASP A 718 31.48 13.40 31.53
CA ASP A 718 31.56 12.96 32.92
C ASP A 718 32.29 14.00 33.81
N ALA A 719 32.45 13.70 35.10
CA ALA A 719 33.12 14.59 36.06
C ALA A 719 34.64 14.77 35.81
N SER A 720 35.23 14.02 34.87
CA SER A 720 36.61 14.18 34.39
C SER A 720 36.70 14.90 33.04
N GLY A 721 35.56 15.23 32.42
CA GLY A 721 35.47 15.85 31.10
C GLY A 721 35.48 14.86 29.92
N LYS A 722 35.47 13.55 30.19
CA LYS A 722 35.45 12.49 29.16
C LYS A 722 34.02 12.19 28.69
N LEU A 723 33.87 11.58 27.51
CA LEU A 723 32.56 11.13 27.02
C LEU A 723 31.93 10.09 27.97
N ASN A 724 30.71 10.39 28.40
CA ASN A 724 29.88 9.52 29.22
C ASN A 724 29.10 8.55 28.33
N GLN A 725 29.61 7.33 28.16
CA GLN A 725 29.02 6.29 27.29
C GLN A 725 27.50 6.10 27.50
N ALA A 726 27.01 6.15 28.73
CA ALA A 726 25.59 5.97 29.02
C ALA A 726 24.71 7.15 28.57
N ALA A 727 25.27 8.36 28.52
CA ALA A 727 24.60 9.55 27.96
C ALA A 727 24.69 9.57 26.43
N VAL A 728 25.85 9.26 25.86
CA VAL A 728 26.04 9.16 24.39
C VAL A 728 25.12 8.08 23.81
N GLN A 729 25.00 6.91 24.45
CA GLN A 729 24.09 5.84 24.06
C GLN A 729 22.62 6.30 24.03
N GLN A 730 22.20 7.16 24.95
CA GLN A 730 20.84 7.70 24.98
C GLN A 730 20.59 8.68 23.82
N ILE A 731 21.56 9.54 23.49
CA ILE A 731 21.44 10.47 22.34
C ILE A 731 21.34 9.65 21.03
N VAL A 732 22.24 8.66 20.85
CA VAL A 732 22.22 7.76 19.68
C VAL A 732 20.90 7.01 19.58
N GLN A 733 20.41 6.40 20.66
CA GLN A 733 19.13 5.70 20.67
C GLN A 733 17.94 6.63 20.35
N ILE A 734 17.94 7.87 20.84
CA ILE A 734 16.86 8.82 20.59
C ILE A 734 16.86 9.25 19.12
N ARG A 735 18.03 9.53 18.52
CA ARG A 735 18.15 9.77 17.07
C ARG A 735 17.68 8.55 16.29
N ASP A 736 18.31 7.39 16.50
CA ASP A 736 18.05 6.14 15.78
C ASP A 736 16.55 5.78 15.74
N LEU A 737 15.85 5.92 16.86
CA LEU A 737 14.42 5.64 16.95
C LEU A 737 13.54 6.72 16.30
N SER A 738 13.96 7.99 16.31
CA SER A 738 13.27 9.06 15.58
C SER A 738 13.43 8.92 14.06
N ASP A 739 14.65 8.60 13.60
CA ASP A 739 14.99 8.31 12.21
C ASP A 739 14.22 7.07 11.71
N MET A 740 14.24 5.97 12.48
CA MET A 740 13.51 4.73 12.16
C MET A 740 12.01 4.99 12.01
N VAL A 741 11.39 5.71 12.96
CA VAL A 741 9.95 6.03 12.90
C VAL A 741 9.61 6.91 11.69
N LEU A 742 10.48 7.87 11.33
CA LEU A 742 10.29 8.68 10.12
C LEU A 742 10.41 7.83 8.84
N MET A 743 11.48 7.03 8.72
CA MET A 743 11.71 6.19 7.53
C MET A 743 10.60 5.15 7.35
N ASP A 744 10.22 4.44 8.41
CA ASP A 744 9.15 3.44 8.37
C ASP A 744 7.77 4.07 8.10
N PHE A 745 7.55 5.35 8.46
CA PHE A 745 6.36 6.12 8.09
C PHE A 745 6.38 6.51 6.60
N ILE A 746 7.51 6.97 6.07
CA ILE A 746 7.65 7.34 4.64
C ILE A 746 7.46 6.11 3.75
N MET A 747 8.22 5.05 4.02
CA MET A 747 8.27 3.83 3.22
C MET A 747 7.15 2.82 3.56
N SER A 748 6.18 3.19 4.39
CA SER A 748 5.06 2.33 4.82
C SER A 748 5.52 0.92 5.23
N GLN A 749 6.33 0.81 6.29
CA GLN A 749 6.77 -0.49 6.80
C GLN A 749 5.78 -1.06 7.82
N ALA A 750 5.46 -2.35 7.66
CA ALA A 750 4.51 -3.06 8.51
C ALA A 750 5.18 -3.79 9.68
N ASP A 751 6.27 -4.53 9.43
CA ASP A 751 6.71 -5.61 10.34
C ASP A 751 7.91 -5.29 11.25
N ARG A 752 8.50 -4.07 11.14
CA ARG A 752 9.59 -3.57 12.02
C ARG A 752 9.39 -3.95 13.48
N PHE A 753 8.23 -3.58 13.99
CA PHE A 753 7.93 -3.58 15.42
C PHE A 753 7.61 -4.97 15.99
N SER A 754 7.59 -6.01 15.15
CA SER A 754 7.42 -7.42 15.53
C SER A 754 8.76 -8.18 15.61
N GLY A 755 9.83 -7.47 15.97
CA GLY A 755 11.16 -8.02 16.27
C GLY A 755 12.24 -7.74 15.21
N ASN A 756 11.90 -7.08 14.10
CA ASN A 756 12.82 -6.75 13.00
C ASN A 756 13.66 -5.47 13.28
N MET A 757 14.15 -5.34 14.51
CA MET A 757 15.05 -4.28 14.98
C MET A 757 16.38 -4.90 15.42
N HIS A 758 17.50 -4.36 14.94
CA HIS A 758 18.85 -4.88 15.15
C HIS A 758 19.83 -3.74 15.45
N SER A 759 21.01 -4.06 16.01
CA SER A 759 22.10 -3.11 16.21
C SER A 759 23.46 -3.65 15.76
N GLU A 760 24.42 -2.76 15.56
CA GLU A 760 25.86 -3.04 15.61
C GLU A 760 26.49 -2.20 16.73
N LYS A 761 27.69 -2.59 17.18
CA LYS A 761 28.46 -1.78 18.12
C LYS A 761 29.45 -0.90 17.39
N ILE A 762 29.40 0.41 17.64
CA ILE A 762 30.29 1.42 17.06
C ILE A 762 31.09 2.13 18.14
N TYR A 763 32.35 2.44 17.87
CA TYR A 763 33.14 3.37 18.68
C TYR A 763 32.82 4.81 18.25
N LEU A 764 32.70 5.72 19.23
CA LEU A 764 32.54 7.16 19.03
C LEU A 764 33.58 7.93 19.85
N TRP A 765 34.24 8.91 19.25
CA TRP A 765 35.20 9.80 19.93
C TRP A 765 35.24 11.18 19.27
N ILE A 766 35.79 12.17 19.96
CA ILE A 766 36.00 13.51 19.40
C ILE A 766 37.49 13.70 19.13
N GLU A 767 37.85 14.02 17.88
CA GLU A 767 39.23 14.25 17.46
C GLU A 767 39.34 15.62 16.80
N ASN A 768 40.19 16.50 17.34
CA ASN A 768 40.35 17.88 16.87
C ASN A 768 39.03 18.68 16.78
N GLY A 769 38.06 18.34 17.64
CA GLY A 769 36.71 18.92 17.64
C GLY A 769 35.73 18.26 16.67
N ILE A 770 36.13 17.30 15.84
CA ILE A 770 35.26 16.58 14.91
C ILE A 770 34.81 15.26 15.55
N LEU A 771 33.52 14.92 15.45
CA LEU A 771 32.99 13.63 15.88
C LEU A 771 33.40 12.52 14.90
N LYS A 772 34.10 11.51 15.40
CA LYS A 772 34.55 10.32 14.66
C LYS A 772 33.71 9.11 15.03
N SER A 773 33.57 8.17 14.10
CA SER A 773 32.88 6.90 14.35
C SER A 773 33.50 5.73 13.58
N GLU A 774 33.52 4.53 14.18
CA GLU A 774 33.89 3.31 13.45
C GLU A 774 33.16 2.07 14.00
N SER A 775 32.59 1.26 13.10
CA SER A 775 31.99 -0.04 13.45
C SER A 775 33.04 -1.01 13.98
N LYS A 776 32.75 -1.60 15.15
CA LYS A 776 33.60 -2.59 15.82
C LYS A 776 33.75 -3.84 14.95
N LYS A 777 34.97 -4.32 14.73
CA LYS A 777 35.18 -5.55 13.95
C LYS A 777 34.61 -6.75 14.71
N SER A 778 33.94 -7.65 13.99
CA SER A 778 33.38 -8.89 14.56
C SER A 778 34.43 -9.98 14.79
N ASP A 779 35.55 -9.92 14.07
CA ASP A 779 36.69 -10.82 14.27
C ASP A 779 37.54 -10.36 15.48
N PRO A 780 37.84 -11.21 16.47
CA PRO A 780 38.56 -10.81 17.68
C PRO A 780 39.97 -10.26 17.43
N ALA A 781 40.70 -10.75 16.43
CA ALA A 781 42.06 -10.26 16.14
C ALA A 781 42.03 -8.88 15.49
N LYS A 782 41.18 -8.69 14.46
CA LYS A 782 40.95 -7.39 13.82
C LYS A 782 40.35 -6.37 14.80
N ALA A 783 39.52 -6.80 15.76
CA ALA A 783 39.01 -5.94 16.83
C ALA A 783 40.09 -5.51 17.83
N ALA A 784 41.01 -6.42 18.20
CA ALA A 784 42.14 -6.09 19.06
C ALA A 784 43.15 -5.15 18.39
N GLU A 785 43.31 -5.23 17.06
CA GLU A 785 44.13 -4.28 16.30
C GLU A 785 43.44 -2.91 16.15
N GLN A 786 42.14 -2.90 15.82
CA GLN A 786 41.31 -1.70 15.78
C GLN A 786 41.37 -0.92 17.11
N LEU A 787 41.27 -1.60 18.24
CA LEU A 787 41.26 -0.97 19.57
C LEU A 787 42.57 -0.21 19.91
N LYS A 788 43.68 -0.44 19.19
CA LYS A 788 44.91 0.35 19.32
C LYS A 788 44.83 1.71 18.61
N GLN A 789 43.87 1.87 17.70
CA GLN A 789 43.66 3.06 16.87
C GLN A 789 42.55 3.96 17.45
N ILE A 790 41.64 3.40 18.27
CA ILE A 790 40.62 4.14 19.00
C ILE A 790 41.24 4.85 20.23
N PRO A 791 41.00 6.16 20.45
CA PRO A 791 41.50 6.88 21.62
C PRO A 791 40.97 6.37 22.98
N PRO A 792 41.72 6.52 24.10
CA PRO A 792 41.34 6.05 25.45
C PRO A 792 40.16 6.76 26.14
N ASP A 793 39.48 7.64 25.43
CA ASP A 793 38.25 8.34 25.79
C ASP A 793 37.10 8.09 24.80
N GLY A 794 37.33 7.27 23.77
CA GLY A 794 36.28 6.77 22.89
C GLY A 794 35.32 5.81 23.60
N VAL A 795 34.03 5.95 23.32
CA VAL A 795 32.94 5.19 23.94
C VAL A 795 32.35 4.17 22.97
N LEU A 796 31.92 3.01 23.47
CA LEU A 796 31.30 1.96 22.66
C LEU A 796 29.77 2.02 22.82
N VAL A 797 29.03 2.17 21.72
CA VAL A 797 27.56 2.26 21.73
C VAL A 797 26.92 1.33 20.71
N ASP A 798 25.70 0.90 20.98
CA ASP A 798 24.81 0.20 20.06
C ASP A 798 24.10 1.21 19.15
N ARG A 799 24.36 1.14 17.84
CA ARG A 799 23.66 1.87 16.75
C ARG A 799 22.66 0.94 16.08
N MET A 800 21.44 1.41 15.82
CA MET A 800 20.38 0.65 15.15
C MET A 800 20.69 0.42 13.66
N ILE A 801 20.36 -0.76 13.15
CA ILE A 801 20.45 -1.15 11.73
C ILE A 801 19.06 -1.47 11.17
N MET A 802 18.69 -0.85 10.05
CA MET A 802 17.42 -1.08 9.35
C MET A 802 17.57 -2.09 8.20
N LYS A 803 18.10 -3.28 8.50
CA LYS A 803 18.47 -4.33 7.52
C LYS A 803 17.29 -5.16 6.96
N ASP A 804 16.22 -5.27 7.74
CA ASP A 804 15.03 -6.05 7.39
C ASP A 804 13.96 -5.04 6.97
N ASN A 805 14.00 -4.68 5.69
CA ASN A 805 13.36 -3.50 5.12
C ASN A 805 12.58 -3.84 3.83
N ASP A 806 12.23 -5.10 3.65
CA ASP A 806 11.62 -5.66 2.44
C ASP A 806 10.09 -5.73 2.48
N ALA A 807 9.43 -5.38 3.59
CA ALA A 807 7.97 -5.39 3.69
C ALA A 807 7.29 -4.03 3.41
N GLY A 808 8.04 -2.99 3.06
CA GLY A 808 7.50 -1.64 2.88
C GLY A 808 6.62 -1.44 1.62
N LEU A 809 5.88 -0.33 1.61
CA LEU A 809 4.96 0.18 0.57
C LEU A 809 3.72 -0.68 0.30
N ILE A 810 3.83 -2.01 0.31
CA ILE A 810 2.76 -2.93 -0.13
C ILE A 810 1.87 -3.50 0.98
N SER A 811 2.22 -3.35 2.26
CA SER A 811 1.65 -4.17 3.35
C SER A 811 0.98 -3.41 4.51
N GLY A 812 0.78 -2.10 4.37
CA GLY A 812 0.28 -1.21 5.43
C GLY A 812 1.39 -0.34 6.02
N ASN A 813 1.09 0.45 7.05
CA ASN A 813 2.06 1.42 7.60
C ASN A 813 1.93 1.49 9.13
N SER A 814 2.72 0.68 9.84
CA SER A 814 2.60 0.54 11.30
C SER A 814 2.96 1.83 12.05
N ALA A 815 3.92 2.62 11.55
CA ALA A 815 4.27 3.89 12.17
C ALA A 815 3.10 4.90 12.13
N LYS A 816 2.36 4.93 11.01
CA LYS A 816 1.18 5.77 10.79
C LYS A 816 -0.06 5.27 11.53
N THR A 817 -0.36 3.96 11.48
CA THR A 817 -1.51 3.35 12.19
C THR A 817 -1.42 3.51 13.71
N TYR A 818 -0.21 3.57 14.27
CA TYR A 818 0.00 3.78 15.71
C TYR A 818 0.32 5.24 16.09
N HIS A 819 0.23 6.18 15.14
CA HIS A 819 0.51 7.60 15.33
C HIS A 819 1.88 7.86 16.00
N LEU A 820 2.95 7.22 15.51
CA LEU A 820 4.28 7.29 16.14
C LEU A 820 5.01 8.60 15.82
N LEU A 821 4.91 9.08 14.57
CA LEU A 821 5.56 10.32 14.12
C LEU A 821 4.93 11.57 14.78
N GLU A 822 3.65 11.50 15.11
CA GLU A 822 2.90 12.50 15.85
C GLU A 822 3.31 12.58 17.34
N LYS A 823 4.05 11.59 17.85
CA LYS A 823 4.47 11.49 19.26
C LYS A 823 5.95 11.83 19.50
N ILE A 824 6.84 11.61 18.53
CA ILE A 824 8.27 11.89 18.73
C ILE A 824 8.48 13.36 19.09
N SER A 825 9.23 13.65 20.13
CA SER A 825 9.53 15.03 20.58
C SER A 825 10.97 15.44 20.28
N HIS A 826 11.80 14.51 19.81
CA HIS A 826 13.19 14.75 19.41
C HIS A 826 13.43 14.25 17.98
N MET A 827 14.26 14.98 17.24
CA MET A 827 14.71 14.65 15.88
C MET A 827 16.09 15.29 15.63
N ASP A 828 16.89 14.73 14.72
CA ASP A 828 18.13 15.38 14.27
C ASP A 828 17.77 16.59 13.37
N SER A 829 18.39 17.75 13.63
CA SER A 829 18.18 18.98 12.85
C SER A 829 18.49 18.80 11.36
N LYS A 830 19.43 17.90 11.03
CA LYS A 830 19.83 17.56 9.67
C LYS A 830 18.79 16.68 8.97
N THR A 831 18.27 15.65 9.67
CA THR A 831 17.13 14.84 9.20
C THR A 831 15.91 15.72 8.92
N TYR A 832 15.57 16.64 9.83
CA TYR A 832 14.44 17.56 9.65
C TYR A 832 14.60 18.44 8.41
N ASN A 833 15.76 19.08 8.21
CA ASN A 833 15.98 19.95 7.06
C ASN A 833 15.96 19.15 5.74
N ARG A 834 16.65 18.00 5.69
CA ARG A 834 16.68 17.12 4.52
C ARG A 834 15.30 16.53 4.18
N LEU A 835 14.41 16.35 5.15
CA LEU A 835 13.01 15.99 4.90
C LEU A 835 12.23 17.11 4.18
N LEU A 836 12.46 18.38 4.53
CA LEU A 836 11.88 19.51 3.82
C LEU A 836 12.42 19.65 2.39
N ASP A 837 13.70 19.35 2.19
CA ASP A 837 14.31 19.39 0.86
C ASP A 837 13.84 18.21 -0.01
N LEU A 838 13.75 17.00 0.54
CA LEU A 838 13.17 15.83 -0.12
C LEU A 838 11.75 16.12 -0.63
N GLN A 839 10.93 16.82 0.16
CA GLN A 839 9.59 17.20 -0.28
C GLN A 839 9.60 18.06 -1.55
N LYS A 840 10.58 18.96 -1.71
CA LYS A 840 10.71 19.81 -2.92
C LYS A 840 11.18 18.98 -4.11
N GLU A 841 12.19 18.13 -3.90
CA GLU A 841 12.74 17.24 -4.92
C GLU A 841 11.68 16.26 -5.45
N LEU A 842 10.81 15.73 -4.60
CA LEU A 842 9.72 14.83 -5.00
C LEU A 842 8.60 15.50 -5.80
N GLN A 843 8.62 16.82 -6.01
CA GLN A 843 7.72 17.48 -6.99
C GLN A 843 8.30 17.47 -8.41
N LYS A 844 9.59 17.11 -8.60
CA LYS A 844 10.27 17.14 -9.89
C LYS A 844 9.98 15.88 -10.74
N PRO A 845 9.57 16.00 -12.03
CA PRO A 845 9.29 14.85 -12.88
C PRO A 845 10.47 13.88 -13.04
N GLU A 846 11.69 14.39 -13.13
CA GLU A 846 12.92 13.59 -13.27
C GLU A 846 13.21 12.72 -12.04
N VAL A 847 12.82 13.15 -10.84
CA VAL A 847 12.90 12.35 -9.61
C VAL A 847 11.84 11.25 -9.65
N ALA A 848 10.60 11.56 -10.06
CA ALA A 848 9.53 10.58 -10.23
C ALA A 848 9.88 9.51 -11.29
N GLN A 849 10.60 9.89 -12.35
CA GLN A 849 11.13 8.97 -13.35
C GLN A 849 12.27 8.10 -12.78
N TRP A 850 13.24 8.71 -12.10
CA TRP A 850 14.40 8.01 -11.51
C TRP A 850 13.99 6.89 -10.55
N TYR A 851 13.02 7.13 -9.66
CA TYR A 851 12.49 6.07 -8.78
C TYR A 851 11.95 4.86 -9.55
N GLN A 852 11.33 5.09 -10.71
CA GLN A 852 10.74 4.03 -11.54
C GLN A 852 11.79 3.30 -12.38
N THR A 853 12.72 4.02 -13.02
CA THR A 853 13.73 3.41 -13.91
C THR A 853 14.88 2.75 -13.17
N GLU A 854 15.26 3.28 -12.00
CA GLU A 854 16.46 2.86 -11.27
C GLU A 854 16.13 2.00 -10.04
N LEU A 855 15.06 2.30 -9.30
CA LEU A 855 14.70 1.59 -8.05
C LEU A 855 13.54 0.60 -8.20
N LEU A 856 13.05 0.40 -9.44
CA LEU A 856 11.93 -0.51 -9.76
C LEU A 856 10.59 -0.14 -9.08
N PHE A 857 10.40 1.11 -8.67
CA PHE A 857 9.10 1.56 -8.14
C PHE A 857 8.04 1.55 -9.25
N THR A 858 6.79 1.23 -8.92
CA THR A 858 5.66 1.63 -9.75
C THR A 858 5.31 3.10 -9.50
N GLN A 859 4.54 3.72 -10.41
CA GLN A 859 3.97 5.05 -10.17
C GLN A 859 3.11 5.10 -8.88
N ALA A 860 2.49 3.98 -8.48
CA ALA A 860 1.71 3.89 -7.25
C ALA A 860 2.62 3.88 -6.00
N ASP A 861 3.76 3.20 -6.05
CA ASP A 861 4.78 3.22 -5.00
C ASP A 861 5.36 4.63 -4.79
N PHE A 862 5.74 5.30 -5.89
CA PHE A 862 6.25 6.67 -5.84
C PHE A 862 5.20 7.62 -5.27
N ASN A 863 3.96 7.55 -5.74
CA ASN A 863 2.87 8.37 -5.22
C ASN A 863 2.60 8.10 -3.73
N THR A 864 2.73 6.85 -3.28
CA THR A 864 2.52 6.45 -1.87
C THR A 864 3.62 7.02 -0.98
N MET A 865 4.89 6.82 -1.37
CA MET A 865 6.07 7.35 -0.67
C MET A 865 6.04 8.87 -0.63
N LYS A 866 5.79 9.55 -1.75
CA LYS A 866 5.64 11.01 -1.83
C LYS A 866 4.52 11.53 -0.92
N ASN A 867 3.33 10.94 -0.99
CA ASN A 867 2.21 11.34 -0.13
C ASN A 867 2.54 11.17 1.36
N ASN A 868 3.34 10.16 1.73
CA ASN A 868 3.83 10.02 3.10
C ASN A 868 4.91 11.05 3.47
N VAL A 869 5.80 11.46 2.55
CA VAL A 869 6.73 12.58 2.80
C VAL A 869 5.97 13.89 2.99
N ASP A 870 4.99 14.19 2.13
CA ASP A 870 4.14 15.38 2.25
C ASP A 870 3.42 15.42 3.62
N GLN A 871 2.86 14.29 4.07
CA GLN A 871 2.25 14.16 5.40
C GLN A 871 3.27 14.18 6.56
N ALA A 872 4.46 13.61 6.38
CA ALA A 872 5.51 13.64 7.40
C ALA A 872 5.98 15.07 7.65
N VAL A 873 6.22 15.84 6.59
CA VAL A 873 6.55 17.28 6.66
C VAL A 873 5.46 18.07 7.35
N GLU A 874 4.18 17.82 7.02
CA GLU A 874 3.05 18.46 7.70
C GLU A 874 3.07 18.19 9.22
N ILE A 875 3.26 16.93 9.63
CA ILE A 875 3.32 16.53 11.04
C ILE A 875 4.50 17.20 11.77
N VAL A 876 5.72 17.10 11.24
CA VAL A 876 6.90 17.63 11.94
C VAL A 876 6.95 19.16 11.93
N SER A 877 6.52 19.82 10.85
CA SER A 877 6.57 21.28 10.74
C SER A 877 5.46 21.98 11.53
N ASN A 878 4.28 21.35 11.66
CA ASN A 878 3.25 21.88 12.56
C ASN A 878 3.64 21.79 14.04
N ARG A 879 4.49 20.82 14.41
CA ARG A 879 4.95 20.54 15.78
C ARG A 879 6.29 21.18 16.15
N LYS A 880 7.09 21.59 15.17
CA LYS A 880 8.28 22.43 15.38
C LYS A 880 7.92 23.66 16.22
N ASP A 881 8.77 23.98 17.19
CA ASP A 881 8.58 25.04 18.20
C ASP A 881 7.33 24.87 19.10
N LYS A 882 6.61 23.73 19.01
CA LYS A 882 5.38 23.40 19.77
C LYS A 882 5.42 22.00 20.39
N GLY A 883 6.61 21.44 20.62
CA GLY A 883 6.81 20.10 21.18
C GLY A 883 7.54 19.11 20.26
N LEU A 884 8.19 19.59 19.20
CA LEU A 884 9.29 18.90 18.53
C LEU A 884 10.56 19.74 18.67
N PHE A 885 11.60 19.15 19.26
CA PHE A 885 12.94 19.70 19.39
C PHE A 885 13.86 19.10 18.32
N LEU A 886 14.80 19.91 17.83
CA LEU A 886 15.81 19.50 16.83
C LEU A 886 17.18 19.27 17.50
N ASP A 887 17.16 18.54 18.62
CA ASP A 887 18.26 18.39 19.59
C ASP A 887 18.89 16.99 19.61
N ALA A 888 18.40 16.04 18.82
CA ALA A 888 19.02 14.71 18.69
C ALA A 888 20.24 14.70 17.74
N ASN A 889 20.72 15.87 17.29
CA ASN A 889 21.90 15.97 16.44
C ASN A 889 23.18 15.68 17.24
N LEU A 890 23.82 14.56 16.91
CA LEU A 890 24.92 14.00 17.71
C LEU A 890 26.17 14.89 17.70
N SER A 891 26.51 15.55 16.59
CA SER A 891 27.65 16.49 16.55
C SER A 891 27.40 17.71 17.44
N THR A 892 26.25 18.36 17.28
CA THR A 892 25.87 19.56 18.03
C THR A 892 25.79 19.28 19.54
N THR A 893 25.14 18.18 19.93
CA THR A 893 24.90 17.82 21.33
C THR A 893 26.17 17.31 22.04
N LEU A 894 27.25 17.02 21.31
CA LEU A 894 28.57 16.68 21.86
C LEU A 894 29.60 17.84 21.77
N GLU A 895 29.18 19.05 21.38
CA GLU A 895 30.05 20.22 21.12
C GLU A 895 31.09 20.00 20.01
N ALA A 896 30.78 19.18 19.00
CA ALA A 896 31.66 18.92 17.87
C ALA A 896 31.38 19.84 16.67
N GLU A 897 32.42 20.20 15.91
CA GLU A 897 32.31 20.86 14.62
C GLU A 897 31.69 19.92 13.57
N ASP A 898 30.61 20.35 12.92
CA ASP A 898 29.98 19.59 11.82
C ASP A 898 30.77 19.80 10.51
N LYS A 899 31.90 19.09 10.40
CA LYS A 899 32.76 19.03 9.21
C LYS A 899 32.89 17.59 8.73
N GLN A 900 32.53 17.33 7.48
CA GLN A 900 32.76 16.03 6.85
C GLN A 900 34.25 15.73 6.70
N GLU A 901 34.56 14.44 6.74
CA GLU A 901 35.92 13.91 6.75
C GLU A 901 36.54 13.93 5.34
N GLN A 902 37.35 14.95 5.04
CA GLN A 902 38.30 14.91 3.92
C GLN A 902 39.60 14.25 4.39
N GLU A 903 39.93 13.08 3.82
CA GLU A 903 41.23 12.43 3.99
C GLU A 903 42.36 13.27 3.30
N PRO A 904 43.61 13.21 3.80
CA PRO A 904 44.67 14.13 3.38
C PRO A 904 45.16 13.91 1.95
N ASP A 905 45.19 15.00 1.18
CA ASP A 905 45.43 15.01 -0.26
C ASP A 905 46.92 14.88 -0.64
N THR A 906 47.31 13.77 -1.28
CA THR A 906 48.68 13.56 -1.78
C THR A 906 48.88 14.18 -3.16
N LYS A 907 49.03 15.51 -3.16
CA LYS A 907 49.65 16.39 -4.18
C LYS A 907 49.91 15.77 -5.58
N PRO A 908 49.13 16.14 -6.62
CA PRO A 908 49.37 15.69 -7.99
C PRO A 908 50.53 16.41 -8.70
N GLU A 909 51.13 15.74 -9.68
CA GLU A 909 51.81 16.36 -10.83
C GLU A 909 50.86 16.38 -12.05
N PRO A 910 51.08 17.27 -13.05
CA PRO A 910 50.04 17.59 -14.03
C PRO A 910 50.15 16.80 -15.34
N ASP A 911 49.07 16.12 -15.72
CA ASP A 911 48.81 15.69 -17.11
C ASP A 911 47.42 16.18 -17.55
N ASN A 912 47.33 16.73 -18.78
CA ASN A 912 46.16 17.46 -19.26
C ASN A 912 45.27 16.62 -20.20
N VAL A 913 44.04 16.30 -19.77
CA VAL A 913 42.88 16.18 -20.68
C VAL A 913 41.61 16.66 -19.95
N PRO A 914 41.00 17.80 -20.32
CA PRO A 914 39.76 18.27 -19.70
C PRO A 914 38.51 17.73 -20.42
N ASN A 915 37.67 16.97 -19.70
CA ASN A 915 36.27 16.77 -20.05
C ASN A 915 35.41 17.72 -19.20
N THR A 916 34.60 18.56 -19.84
CA THR A 916 33.92 19.69 -19.19
C THR A 916 32.45 19.35 -18.86
N PRO A 917 31.99 19.54 -17.60
CA PRO A 917 30.56 19.44 -17.26
C PRO A 917 29.70 20.51 -17.95
N LEU A 918 28.38 20.31 -17.93
CA LEU A 918 27.38 21.24 -18.47
C LEU A 918 27.55 22.65 -17.87
N ALA A 919 28.02 23.59 -18.70
CA ALA A 919 28.20 24.98 -18.31
C ALA A 919 26.87 25.74 -18.38
N VAL A 920 26.42 26.29 -17.25
CA VAL A 920 25.31 27.24 -17.14
C VAL A 920 25.66 28.26 -16.05
N ILE A 921 25.63 29.56 -16.39
CA ILE A 921 25.84 30.64 -15.40
C ILE A 921 24.53 31.05 -14.72
N SER A 922 24.61 31.31 -13.41
CA SER A 922 23.48 31.67 -12.54
C SER A 922 23.30 33.20 -12.34
N GLY A 923 24.32 33.98 -12.67
CA GLY A 923 24.34 35.44 -12.63
C GLY A 923 25.16 36.05 -13.76
N SER A 924 25.10 37.37 -13.87
CA SER A 924 25.87 38.13 -14.86
C SER A 924 27.37 38.16 -14.52
N VAL A 925 28.21 37.89 -15.52
CA VAL A 925 29.68 37.92 -15.42
C VAL A 925 30.22 39.06 -16.28
N GLY A 926 31.08 39.90 -15.74
CA GLY A 926 31.68 41.01 -16.48
C GLY A 926 31.89 42.28 -15.65
N ARG A 927 31.76 43.44 -16.29
CA ARG A 927 32.07 44.75 -15.67
C ARG A 927 31.31 45.00 -14.36
N TRP A 928 32.05 45.25 -13.29
CA TRP A 928 31.50 45.74 -12.00
C TRP A 928 30.82 47.11 -12.17
N GLU A 929 31.29 47.92 -13.11
CA GLU A 929 30.73 49.23 -13.49
C GLU A 929 29.40 49.12 -14.27
N LYS A 930 28.87 47.90 -14.40
CA LYS A 930 27.60 47.53 -15.04
C LYS A 930 26.78 46.56 -14.18
N ASP A 931 27.02 46.57 -12.86
CA ASP A 931 26.30 45.74 -11.87
C ASP A 931 26.35 44.22 -12.12
N ALA A 932 27.43 43.73 -12.74
CA ALA A 932 27.70 42.30 -12.88
C ALA A 932 27.77 41.61 -11.52
N ARG A 933 27.03 40.49 -11.36
CA ARG A 933 27.01 39.71 -10.11
C ARG A 933 28.36 39.05 -9.78
N ASN A 934 29.08 38.60 -10.81
CA ASN A 934 30.43 38.04 -10.70
C ASN A 934 30.57 36.95 -9.60
N LEU A 935 29.61 36.03 -9.54
CA LEU A 935 29.67 34.87 -8.65
C LEU A 935 30.82 33.97 -9.08
N GLN A 936 31.64 33.49 -8.14
CA GLN A 936 32.92 32.84 -8.44
C GLN A 936 32.76 31.67 -9.45
N ALA A 937 31.79 30.79 -9.24
CA ALA A 937 31.53 29.65 -10.12
C ALA A 937 31.12 30.07 -11.55
N ASP A 938 30.34 31.15 -11.69
CA ASP A 938 29.98 31.69 -13.00
C ASP A 938 31.20 32.29 -13.71
N VAL A 939 32.05 33.02 -12.96
CA VAL A 939 33.28 33.62 -13.48
C VAL A 939 34.28 32.54 -13.91
N GLU A 940 34.49 31.49 -13.12
CA GLU A 940 35.32 30.36 -13.51
C GLU A 940 34.78 29.65 -14.76
N THR A 941 33.46 29.51 -14.87
CA THR A 941 32.79 28.90 -16.04
C THR A 941 33.03 29.73 -17.30
N VAL A 942 32.83 31.06 -17.23
CA VAL A 942 33.14 31.98 -18.34
C VAL A 942 34.63 31.99 -18.67
N GLN A 943 35.52 31.96 -17.68
CA GLN A 943 36.97 31.89 -17.91
C GLN A 943 37.37 30.59 -18.64
N ARG A 944 36.82 29.43 -18.24
CA ARG A 944 37.04 28.14 -18.92
C ARG A 944 36.55 28.17 -20.38
N LEU A 945 35.34 28.67 -20.61
CA LEU A 945 34.78 28.78 -21.97
C LEU A 945 35.55 29.76 -22.86
N LEU A 946 35.97 30.91 -22.32
CA LEU A 946 36.81 31.88 -23.05
C LEU A 946 38.18 31.28 -23.41
N GLN A 947 38.81 30.55 -22.49
CA GLN A 947 40.07 29.86 -22.76
C GLN A 947 39.91 28.76 -23.83
N ALA A 948 38.81 27.99 -23.81
CA ALA A 948 38.49 27.01 -24.85
C ALA A 948 38.22 27.67 -26.21
N ALA A 949 37.46 28.76 -26.25
CA ALA A 949 37.20 29.54 -27.46
C ALA A 949 38.50 30.16 -28.02
N ALA A 950 39.39 30.68 -27.17
CA ALA A 950 40.69 31.20 -27.56
C ALA A 950 41.56 30.15 -28.26
N GLN A 951 41.59 28.92 -27.73
CA GLN A 951 42.31 27.80 -28.33
C GLN A 951 41.66 27.35 -29.65
N LYS A 952 40.35 27.10 -29.65
CA LYS A 952 39.61 26.58 -30.81
C LYS A 952 39.55 27.55 -31.99
N LEU A 953 39.48 28.87 -31.72
CA LEU A 953 39.47 29.92 -32.74
C LEU A 953 40.86 30.49 -33.08
N GLN A 954 41.92 29.96 -32.46
CA GLN A 954 43.32 30.44 -32.56
C GLN A 954 43.44 31.95 -32.28
N ALA A 955 42.71 32.41 -31.26
CA ALA A 955 42.41 33.80 -30.97
C ALA A 955 42.92 34.16 -29.55
N THR A 956 44.22 34.47 -29.45
CA THR A 956 44.92 34.72 -28.18
C THR A 956 44.41 35.93 -27.37
N GLU A 957 43.61 36.80 -28.01
CA GLU A 957 42.90 37.92 -27.43
C GLU A 957 41.65 37.52 -26.63
N LEU A 958 41.12 36.31 -26.84
CA LEU A 958 39.98 35.76 -26.09
C LEU A 958 40.40 35.03 -24.81
N ASP A 959 41.69 34.81 -24.60
CA ASP A 959 42.21 34.07 -23.45
C ASP A 959 42.24 34.98 -22.19
N PRO A 960 41.52 34.64 -21.10
CA PRO A 960 41.43 35.46 -19.89
C PRO A 960 42.72 35.45 -19.03
N LYS A 961 43.77 34.75 -19.46
CA LYS A 961 45.07 34.60 -18.78
C LYS A 961 45.01 33.88 -17.43
N GLY A 962 43.95 33.10 -17.21
CA GLY A 962 43.76 32.25 -16.04
C GLY A 962 42.30 31.90 -15.78
N VAL A 963 42.09 30.84 -15.00
CA VAL A 963 40.81 30.50 -14.37
C VAL A 963 41.02 30.65 -12.86
N ASP A 964 40.56 31.76 -12.29
CA ASP A 964 40.79 32.15 -10.89
C ASP A 964 39.52 32.60 -10.15
N GLY A 965 38.38 32.60 -10.85
CA GLY A 965 37.05 32.96 -10.35
C GLY A 965 36.85 34.45 -10.07
N LYS A 966 37.73 35.34 -10.54
CA LYS A 966 37.72 36.75 -10.16
C LYS A 966 37.63 37.69 -11.36
N ILE A 967 36.85 38.75 -11.18
CA ILE A 967 36.84 39.93 -12.06
C ILE A 967 37.50 41.10 -11.34
N GLY A 968 38.50 41.71 -11.97
CA GLY A 968 39.16 42.90 -11.43
C GLY A 968 38.20 44.09 -11.30
N ARG A 969 38.17 44.74 -10.13
CA ARG A 969 37.28 45.90 -9.82
C ARG A 969 37.51 47.16 -10.66
N GLN A 970 38.55 47.19 -11.49
CA GLN A 970 38.72 48.18 -12.55
C GLN A 970 38.73 47.40 -13.87
N SER A 971 37.68 47.55 -14.69
CA SER A 971 37.50 46.85 -15.97
C SER A 971 38.76 46.87 -16.84
N ALA A 972 39.39 48.04 -16.99
CA ALA A 972 40.63 48.25 -17.75
C ALA A 972 41.90 47.54 -17.19
N LYS A 973 41.77 46.75 -16.10
CA LYS A 973 42.82 45.90 -15.53
C LYS A 973 42.38 44.43 -15.36
N SER A 974 41.20 44.07 -15.85
CA SER A 974 40.63 42.73 -15.71
C SER A 974 40.77 41.97 -17.02
N ASN A 975 41.70 41.02 -17.07
CA ASN A 975 41.97 40.22 -18.28
C ASN A 975 40.72 39.48 -18.78
N THR A 976 39.88 38.97 -17.87
CA THR A 976 38.62 38.33 -18.21
C THR A 976 37.62 39.30 -18.84
N VAL A 977 37.57 40.57 -18.41
CA VAL A 977 36.68 41.58 -19.02
C VAL A 977 37.19 41.99 -20.41
N ALA A 978 38.51 42.16 -20.57
CA ALA A 978 39.12 42.38 -21.88
C ALA A 978 38.84 41.22 -22.85
N ALA A 979 38.88 39.97 -22.37
CA ALA A 979 38.54 38.78 -23.14
C ALA A 979 37.05 38.72 -23.52
N ILE A 980 36.12 39.10 -22.62
CA ILE A 980 34.68 39.23 -22.92
C ILE A 980 34.45 40.28 -24.01
N GLU A 981 35.12 41.44 -23.94
CA GLU A 981 34.96 42.52 -24.92
C GLU A 981 35.57 42.18 -26.27
N ALA A 982 36.73 41.51 -26.30
CA ALA A 982 37.32 40.95 -27.51
C ALA A 982 36.40 39.89 -28.13
N PHE A 983 35.76 39.06 -27.30
CA PHE A 983 34.77 38.07 -27.74
C PHE A 983 33.54 38.74 -28.37
N GLN A 984 32.92 39.68 -27.66
CA GLN A 984 31.77 40.45 -28.16
C GLN A 984 32.09 41.14 -29.49
N SER A 985 33.25 41.80 -29.57
CA SER A 985 33.71 42.46 -30.80
C SER A 985 33.88 41.49 -31.97
N ARG A 986 34.54 40.35 -31.73
CA ARG A 986 34.81 39.32 -32.75
C ARG A 986 33.55 38.66 -33.31
N PHE A 987 32.49 38.57 -32.50
CA PHE A 987 31.18 38.01 -32.90
C PHE A 987 30.14 39.07 -33.29
N ASN A 988 30.53 40.35 -33.41
CA ASN A 988 29.65 41.47 -33.76
C ASN A 988 28.43 41.61 -32.81
N ILE A 989 28.68 41.39 -31.52
CA ILE A 989 27.72 41.56 -30.42
C ILE A 989 27.97 42.93 -29.76
N SER A 990 26.98 43.43 -29.00
CA SER A 990 27.15 44.60 -28.12
C SER A 990 28.42 44.46 -27.27
N ILE A 991 29.34 45.44 -27.36
CA ILE A 991 30.59 45.47 -26.59
C ILE A 991 30.33 46.23 -25.29
N ASP A 992 29.63 45.58 -24.36
CA ASP A 992 29.27 46.11 -23.04
C ASP A 992 30.10 45.50 -21.90
N GLY A 993 30.88 44.46 -22.19
CA GLY A 993 31.70 43.75 -21.21
C GLY A 993 30.88 42.90 -20.23
N LEU A 994 29.68 42.44 -20.63
CA LEU A 994 28.80 41.57 -19.86
C LEU A 994 28.44 40.26 -20.59
N ILE A 995 28.35 39.19 -19.81
CA ILE A 995 27.71 37.93 -20.18
C ILE A 995 26.61 37.66 -19.17
N GLU A 996 25.35 37.84 -19.59
CA GLU A 996 24.18 37.47 -18.79
C GLU A 996 23.73 36.03 -19.12
N PRO A 997 23.11 35.30 -18.19
CA PRO A 997 22.54 33.98 -18.44
C PRO A 997 21.58 34.00 -19.65
N GLY A 998 21.78 33.10 -20.62
CA GLY A 998 20.96 33.01 -21.83
C GLY A 998 21.14 34.15 -22.84
N SER A 999 22.05 35.12 -22.60
CA SER A 999 22.32 36.22 -23.52
C SER A 999 22.91 35.75 -24.87
N LYS A 1000 22.85 36.63 -25.89
CA LYS A 1000 23.53 36.37 -27.17
C LYS A 1000 25.05 36.18 -27.00
N THR A 1001 25.67 36.90 -26.06
CA THR A 1001 27.10 36.71 -25.71
C THR A 1001 27.35 35.31 -25.13
N TRP A 1002 26.47 34.86 -24.23
CA TRP A 1002 26.54 33.54 -23.62
C TRP A 1002 26.40 32.41 -24.65
N GLN A 1003 25.39 32.49 -25.52
CA GLN A 1003 25.15 31.46 -26.53
C GLN A 1003 26.26 31.39 -27.59
N ALA A 1004 26.75 32.55 -28.07
CA ALA A 1004 27.90 32.58 -28.95
C ALA A 1004 29.15 31.98 -28.27
N LEU A 1005 29.35 32.22 -26.96
CA LEU A 1005 30.50 31.69 -26.21
C LEU A 1005 30.48 30.16 -26.07
N LEU A 1006 29.32 29.55 -25.83
CA LEU A 1006 29.17 28.08 -25.82
C LEU A 1006 29.56 27.47 -27.18
N GLN A 1007 28.99 28.01 -28.26
CA GLN A 1007 29.27 27.56 -29.63
C GLN A 1007 30.77 27.73 -30.00
N ALA A 1008 31.36 28.87 -29.62
CA ALA A 1008 32.76 29.19 -29.85
C ALA A 1008 33.72 28.30 -29.04
N ALA A 1009 33.39 27.98 -27.79
CA ALA A 1009 34.15 27.03 -26.96
C ALA A 1009 34.05 25.59 -27.48
N GLY A 1010 32.96 25.26 -28.19
CA GLY A 1010 32.67 23.90 -28.64
C GLY A 1010 31.89 23.06 -27.64
N SER A 1011 31.25 23.69 -26.66
CA SER A 1011 30.16 23.09 -25.91
C SER A 1011 28.99 22.88 -26.87
N THR A 1012 28.67 21.63 -27.19
CA THR A 1012 27.62 21.28 -28.15
C THR A 1012 26.22 21.48 -27.55
N GLU A 1013 25.50 22.48 -28.04
CA GLU A 1013 24.02 22.42 -28.04
C GLU A 1013 23.51 21.34 -29.03
N PRO A 1014 22.23 20.93 -28.93
CA PRO A 1014 21.72 19.76 -29.67
C PRO A 1014 21.76 19.92 -31.19
N ASP A 1015 22.08 18.82 -31.89
CA ASP A 1015 22.13 18.82 -33.35
C ASP A 1015 20.71 18.79 -33.96
N ALA A 1016 20.50 19.60 -35.00
CA ALA A 1016 19.18 19.86 -35.60
C ALA A 1016 18.78 18.75 -36.59
N GLY A 1017 18.73 17.50 -36.12
CA GLY A 1017 18.58 16.28 -36.91
C GLY A 1017 17.26 15.50 -36.74
N GLY A 1018 16.33 15.97 -35.90
CA GLY A 1018 15.03 15.31 -35.68
C GLY A 1018 14.03 16.22 -34.98
N THR A 1019 12.85 16.41 -35.57
CA THR A 1019 11.84 17.35 -35.07
C THR A 1019 11.02 16.74 -33.93
N THR A 1020 11.50 16.88 -32.70
CA THR A 1020 10.65 16.92 -31.51
C THR A 1020 10.62 18.34 -30.96
N THR A 1021 9.52 19.04 -31.22
CA THR A 1021 9.23 20.38 -30.68
C THR A 1021 9.37 20.35 -29.16
N PRO A 1022 10.09 21.29 -28.51
CA PRO A 1022 10.04 21.38 -27.05
C PRO A 1022 8.60 21.67 -26.66
N GLN A 1023 7.94 20.75 -25.94
CA GLN A 1023 6.50 20.84 -25.71
C GLN A 1023 6.15 22.16 -25.02
N VAL A 1024 5.50 23.03 -25.77
CA VAL A 1024 4.93 24.26 -25.24
C VAL A 1024 3.79 23.83 -24.31
N VAL A 1025 3.95 24.12 -23.01
CA VAL A 1025 3.01 23.73 -21.94
C VAL A 1025 2.87 24.89 -20.95
N ILE A 1026 1.64 25.23 -20.60
CA ILE A 1026 1.33 26.08 -19.44
C ILE A 1026 1.10 25.24 -18.18
N THR A 1027 1.52 25.75 -17.03
CA THR A 1027 1.48 25.07 -15.72
C THR A 1027 0.29 25.53 -14.85
N GLY A 1028 -0.28 26.68 -15.15
CA GLY A 1028 -1.50 27.23 -14.56
C GLY A 1028 -2.45 27.80 -15.62
N SER A 1029 -3.68 28.10 -15.19
CA SER A 1029 -4.71 28.70 -16.05
C SER A 1029 -4.42 30.18 -16.32
N VAL A 1030 -4.58 30.60 -17.57
CA VAL A 1030 -4.34 31.96 -18.07
C VAL A 1030 -5.65 32.59 -18.53
N GLY A 1031 -5.97 33.80 -18.07
CA GLY A 1031 -7.16 34.53 -18.47
C GLY A 1031 -7.83 35.29 -17.32
N ARG A 1032 -9.16 35.28 -17.29
CA ARG A 1032 -10.00 36.01 -16.31
C ARG A 1032 -9.67 35.68 -14.85
N TRP A 1033 -9.17 36.68 -14.12
CA TRP A 1033 -9.02 36.63 -12.66
C TRP A 1033 -10.37 36.32 -11.96
N GLU A 1034 -11.47 36.86 -12.50
CA GLU A 1034 -12.83 36.66 -12.01
C GLU A 1034 -13.35 35.22 -12.20
N LYS A 1035 -12.56 34.36 -12.87
CA LYS A 1035 -12.82 32.93 -13.07
C LYS A 1035 -11.76 32.03 -12.42
N GLY A 1036 -10.85 32.59 -11.63
CA GLY A 1036 -9.81 31.81 -10.93
C GLY A 1036 -8.57 31.48 -11.75
N ALA A 1037 -8.29 32.25 -12.81
CA ALA A 1037 -7.00 32.15 -13.52
C ALA A 1037 -5.82 32.32 -12.56
N ARG A 1038 -4.81 31.46 -12.67
CA ARG A 1038 -3.54 31.60 -11.92
C ARG A 1038 -2.65 32.71 -12.46
N ASN A 1039 -2.67 32.93 -13.79
CA ASN A 1039 -1.91 33.99 -14.48
C ASN A 1039 -0.43 34.06 -14.06
N LEU A 1040 0.25 32.91 -14.00
CA LEU A 1040 1.70 32.85 -13.77
C LEU A 1040 2.41 33.50 -14.96
N GLN A 1041 3.41 34.35 -14.71
CA GLN A 1041 4.00 35.20 -15.75
C GLN A 1041 4.47 34.41 -16.99
N ALA A 1042 5.21 33.32 -16.81
CA ALA A 1042 5.68 32.47 -17.90
C ALA A 1042 4.55 31.78 -18.69
N ASP A 1043 3.44 31.43 -18.04
CA ASP A 1043 2.27 30.87 -18.73
C ASP A 1043 1.58 31.96 -19.57
N VAL A 1044 1.46 33.18 -19.01
CA VAL A 1044 0.88 34.34 -19.72
C VAL A 1044 1.74 34.73 -20.92
N GLU A 1045 3.07 34.81 -20.78
CA GLU A 1045 4.01 35.05 -21.90
C GLU A 1045 3.92 33.97 -22.98
N THR A 1046 3.60 32.73 -22.59
CA THR A 1046 3.44 31.62 -23.53
C THR A 1046 2.11 31.70 -24.29
N VAL A 1047 0.99 31.94 -23.60
CA VAL A 1047 -0.31 32.17 -24.23
C VAL A 1047 -0.30 33.43 -25.10
N GLN A 1048 0.35 34.52 -24.68
CA GLN A 1048 0.52 35.74 -25.49
C GLN A 1048 1.27 35.44 -26.80
N ARG A 1049 2.40 34.70 -26.75
CA ARG A 1049 3.14 34.29 -27.96
C ARG A 1049 2.33 33.41 -28.91
N LEU A 1050 1.59 32.44 -28.37
CA LEU A 1050 0.73 31.56 -29.19
C LEU A 1050 -0.43 32.34 -29.82
N LEU A 1051 -0.99 33.32 -29.12
CA LEU A 1051 -2.03 34.21 -29.65
C LEU A 1051 -1.50 35.16 -30.74
N GLU A 1052 -0.29 35.70 -30.59
CA GLU A 1052 0.38 36.46 -31.68
C GLU A 1052 0.65 35.58 -32.91
N ALA A 1053 1.14 34.34 -32.71
CA ALA A 1053 1.35 33.38 -33.80
C ALA A 1053 0.04 32.98 -34.49
N ALA A 1054 -1.03 32.75 -33.72
CA ALA A 1054 -2.38 32.48 -34.22
C ALA A 1054 -2.95 33.68 -35.00
N ALA A 1055 -2.77 34.91 -34.50
CA ALA A 1055 -3.20 36.14 -35.17
C ALA A 1055 -2.52 36.31 -36.54
N GLN A 1056 -1.23 36.00 -36.64
CA GLN A 1056 -0.49 36.05 -37.89
C GLN A 1056 -0.91 34.91 -38.85
N ARG A 1057 -0.95 33.66 -38.38
CA ARG A 1057 -1.32 32.48 -39.20
C ARG A 1057 -2.76 32.53 -39.71
N LEU A 1058 -3.71 33.04 -38.93
CA LEU A 1058 -5.13 33.15 -39.31
C LEU A 1058 -5.52 34.49 -39.94
N GLN A 1059 -4.57 35.43 -40.12
CA GLN A 1059 -4.82 36.81 -40.57
C GLN A 1059 -5.92 37.48 -39.73
N ALA A 1060 -5.78 37.38 -38.41
CA ALA A 1060 -6.81 37.59 -37.41
C ALA A 1060 -6.36 38.63 -36.36
N PRO A 1061 -6.39 39.95 -36.68
CA PRO A 1061 -5.88 41.01 -35.82
C PRO A 1061 -6.63 41.19 -34.49
N GLU A 1062 -7.78 40.52 -34.34
CA GLU A 1062 -8.56 40.40 -33.11
C GLU A 1062 -8.01 39.35 -32.12
N LEU A 1063 -7.13 38.44 -32.57
CA LEU A 1063 -6.45 37.45 -31.73
C LEU A 1063 -5.13 37.95 -31.15
N ASP A 1064 -4.63 39.09 -31.62
CA ASP A 1064 -3.37 39.68 -31.18
C ASP A 1064 -3.55 40.32 -29.78
N PRO A 1065 -2.82 39.85 -28.73
CA PRO A 1065 -2.91 40.35 -27.35
C PRO A 1065 -2.31 41.75 -27.15
N LYS A 1066 -1.75 42.36 -28.21
CA LYS A 1066 -1.04 43.65 -28.23
C LYS A 1066 0.26 43.64 -27.41
N GLY A 1067 0.97 42.52 -27.46
CA GLY A 1067 2.30 42.34 -26.88
C GLY A 1067 2.44 41.10 -25.97
N VAL A 1068 3.68 40.65 -25.85
CA VAL A 1068 4.14 39.64 -24.88
C VAL A 1068 4.82 40.36 -23.72
N ASP A 1069 4.15 40.39 -22.56
CA ASP A 1069 4.61 41.13 -21.37
C ASP A 1069 4.38 40.39 -20.05
N GLY A 1070 3.76 39.20 -20.10
CA GLY A 1070 3.47 38.35 -18.95
C GLY A 1070 2.36 38.82 -18.02
N LYS A 1071 1.56 39.81 -18.41
CA LYS A 1071 0.56 40.44 -17.52
C LYS A 1071 -0.86 40.35 -18.07
N ILE A 1072 -1.80 40.10 -17.15
CA ILE A 1072 -3.24 40.21 -17.41
C ILE A 1072 -3.84 41.18 -16.40
N ALA A 1073 -4.52 42.22 -16.90
CA ALA A 1073 -5.17 43.23 -16.07
C ALA A 1073 -6.29 42.62 -15.22
N GLN A 1074 -6.42 43.07 -13.96
CA GLN A 1074 -7.38 42.52 -12.98
C GLN A 1074 -8.87 42.69 -13.33
N GLN A 1075 -9.19 43.57 -14.27
CA GLN A 1075 -10.55 43.74 -14.80
C GLN A 1075 -10.56 43.24 -16.25
N SER A 1076 -11.33 42.19 -16.55
CA SER A 1076 -11.30 41.52 -17.86
C SER A 1076 -11.47 42.49 -19.04
N ALA A 1077 -12.39 43.46 -18.91
CA ALA A 1077 -12.69 44.49 -19.90
C ALA A 1077 -11.56 45.51 -20.17
N LYS A 1078 -10.40 45.35 -19.53
CA LYS A 1078 -9.18 46.15 -19.75
C LYS A 1078 -7.95 45.29 -20.10
N SER A 1079 -8.10 43.98 -20.27
CA SER A 1079 -7.01 43.08 -20.65
C SER A 1079 -7.12 42.68 -22.12
N ASN A 1080 -6.18 43.17 -22.93
CA ASN A 1080 -6.08 42.82 -24.35
C ASN A 1080 -5.89 41.30 -24.54
N THR A 1081 -5.07 40.65 -23.69
CA THR A 1081 -4.87 39.20 -23.71
C THR A 1081 -6.15 38.42 -23.39
N VAL A 1082 -7.00 38.89 -22.47
CA VAL A 1082 -8.30 38.24 -22.20
C VAL A 1082 -9.28 38.44 -23.37
N ALA A 1083 -9.31 39.63 -23.98
CA ALA A 1083 -10.09 39.87 -25.19
C ALA A 1083 -9.64 38.96 -26.36
N ALA A 1084 -8.32 38.79 -26.54
CA ALA A 1084 -7.74 37.88 -27.53
C ALA A 1084 -8.09 36.40 -27.26
N ILE A 1085 -8.07 35.95 -25.99
CA ILE A 1085 -8.52 34.61 -25.59
C ILE A 1085 -10.00 34.40 -25.96
N GLU A 1086 -10.87 35.38 -25.68
CA GLU A 1086 -12.31 35.26 -25.96
C GLU A 1086 -12.62 35.32 -27.47
N ALA A 1087 -11.89 36.15 -28.22
CA ALA A 1087 -11.95 36.17 -29.68
C ALA A 1087 -11.47 34.83 -30.27
N PHE A 1088 -10.38 34.26 -29.75
CA PHE A 1088 -9.86 32.95 -30.14
C PHE A 1088 -10.88 31.82 -29.87
N GLN A 1089 -11.48 31.81 -28.68
CA GLN A 1089 -12.50 30.83 -28.29
C GLN A 1089 -13.74 30.92 -29.18
N SER A 1090 -14.25 32.13 -29.41
CA SER A 1090 -15.39 32.39 -30.28
C SER A 1090 -15.12 31.96 -31.73
N ARG A 1091 -13.96 32.34 -32.29
CA ARG A 1091 -13.55 32.00 -33.66
C ARG A 1091 -13.28 30.51 -33.85
N SER A 1092 -12.89 29.80 -32.78
CA SER A 1092 -12.65 28.35 -32.79
C SER A 1092 -13.89 27.51 -32.43
N ASN A 1093 -15.06 28.14 -32.26
CA ASN A 1093 -16.32 27.49 -31.88
C ASN A 1093 -16.23 26.63 -30.59
N ILE A 1094 -15.44 27.08 -29.61
CA ILE A 1094 -15.31 26.50 -28.28
C ILE A 1094 -15.91 27.43 -27.22
N SER A 1095 -16.19 26.92 -26.02
CA SER A 1095 -16.84 27.69 -24.97
C SER A 1095 -16.03 28.94 -24.60
N ILE A 1096 -16.68 30.11 -24.67
CA ILE A 1096 -16.08 31.42 -24.36
C ILE A 1096 -15.99 31.58 -22.84
N THR A 1097 -14.98 30.97 -22.22
CA THR A 1097 -14.71 31.03 -20.78
C THR A 1097 -13.87 32.25 -20.38
N GLY A 1098 -13.11 32.81 -21.33
CA GLY A 1098 -12.04 33.75 -21.03
C GLY A 1098 -10.86 33.12 -20.28
N LEU A 1099 -10.68 31.80 -20.41
CA LEU A 1099 -9.61 31.00 -19.80
C LEU A 1099 -8.98 30.03 -20.80
N ILE A 1100 -7.65 29.98 -20.83
CA ILE A 1100 -6.86 28.90 -21.41
C ILE A 1100 -6.27 28.09 -20.24
N GLU A 1101 -6.62 26.81 -20.14
CA GLU A 1101 -6.21 25.95 -19.01
C GLU A 1101 -5.28 24.83 -19.48
N PRO A 1102 -4.30 24.38 -18.67
CA PRO A 1102 -3.38 23.30 -19.02
C PRO A 1102 -4.10 22.06 -19.55
N GLY A 1103 -3.72 21.62 -20.75
CA GLY A 1103 -4.31 20.44 -21.40
C GLY A 1103 -5.76 20.59 -21.91
N SER A 1104 -6.42 21.73 -21.69
CA SER A 1104 -7.80 21.95 -22.13
C SER A 1104 -7.96 21.91 -23.66
N GLN A 1105 -9.20 21.72 -24.14
CA GLN A 1105 -9.50 21.85 -25.57
C GLN A 1105 -9.09 23.23 -26.12
N ALA A 1106 -9.24 24.29 -25.33
CA ALA A 1106 -8.80 25.62 -25.72
C ALA A 1106 -7.26 25.71 -25.86
N TRP A 1107 -6.51 25.03 -24.99
CA TRP A 1107 -5.06 24.92 -25.08
C TRP A 1107 -4.60 24.12 -26.32
N GLN A 1108 -5.17 22.94 -26.54
CA GLN A 1108 -4.81 22.08 -27.68
C GLN A 1108 -5.13 22.74 -29.03
N THR A 1109 -6.30 23.36 -29.16
CA THR A 1109 -6.64 24.14 -30.36
C THR A 1109 -5.72 25.36 -30.52
N LEU A 1110 -5.30 26.01 -29.43
CA LEU A 1110 -4.40 27.18 -29.51
C LEU A 1110 -3.01 26.77 -30.01
N LEU A 1111 -2.44 25.66 -29.51
CA LEU A 1111 -1.20 25.09 -30.04
C LEU A 1111 -1.32 24.78 -31.53
N GLN A 1112 -2.35 24.01 -31.92
CA GLN A 1112 -2.59 23.61 -33.31
C GLN A 1112 -2.73 24.81 -34.26
N VAL A 1113 -3.44 25.87 -33.84
CA VAL A 1113 -3.64 27.10 -34.62
C VAL A 1113 -2.38 27.98 -34.65
N ALA A 1114 -1.64 28.05 -33.53
CA ALA A 1114 -0.35 28.71 -33.47
C ALA A 1114 0.73 27.97 -34.28
N GLY A 1115 0.51 26.69 -34.61
CA GLY A 1115 1.41 25.84 -35.41
C GLY A 1115 2.47 25.10 -34.59
N GLU A 1116 2.20 24.88 -33.30
CA GLU A 1116 2.98 24.04 -32.39
C GLU A 1116 2.27 22.68 -32.23
N THR A 1117 3.02 21.58 -32.30
CA THR A 1117 2.53 20.19 -32.13
C THR A 1117 3.58 19.31 -31.48
#